data_AF-A0A9E4Q3K1-F1
#
_entry.id   AF-A0A9E4Q3K1-F1
#
_cell.length_a   1.000
_cell.length_b   1.000
_cell.length_c   1.000
_cell.angle_alpha   90.00
_cell.angle_beta   90.00
_cell.angle_gamma   90.00
#
_symmetry.space_group_name_H-M   'P 1'
#
loop_
_entity.id
_entity.type
_entity.pdbx_description
1 polymer ?
#
loop_
_entity_poly.entity_id
_entity_poly.type
_entity_poly.pdbx_seq_one_letter_code
_entity_poly.pdbx_strand_id
1 'polypeptide(L)'
;GMILVIGFMALAIPLITAALTLSGTLARDSQVKTNILKRQYAALGVVEYVSYLAADPIRWNDWKTANFVPASGNYQESLIISGQNTNVTVAPLAVSPGDAPAIPISPLQTQLSANPAVLPEGNDLTLTLTITNLTTGLEDLTKIYIGLPPGFRYHGGSTTGVTTADPVETVMSSLFNDTPDYDLVTWDLTSLDLQLQPSQSVTLSFVAHTDDPEGNEEGNFCVRGWVGAAGGVPSNGSTVQVTLGEAYEPCLDNRLETVTTVSPQIVPTGGATHVFTYTTTVQNVGTETQLLTGIRDVLPLGFNYKLNTTSGDLTNSNPSATLLIDGRWELNWTFPSEIPVPPGGTKTLVIQAEAQPGLGNWYIEAIPFYKGQGIKVNKLAHVDGELVSTSDRKVMLKGNVHVDGGIRSGGPVRLHQNVHIHHSANKVVSENDIMLQQNAHIDGVVLYVGQLQLQSGASVDAASQQVPAGSLTIVPTGLSSPAFLTGTGPDITVKKNQPVTLTPGSYGKLKIEKQAYLTLEAGQYSFDEVRAHQDAEIDLNLSGGTIVVDVAKDLTFDQRVDMEVVGGSPYDVTFRTMGGVVLKKNGEYRGNFLAFGGERQAAYTWPAAVVRVMDVFQVTTTNALGEIGSFEQWVGIDSSFLNRPIVGR
;
A
#
# COMPACT_ATOMS: atom_id res chain seq x y z
N GLY A 1 -57.75 -85.09 -9.08
CA GLY A 1 -58.16 -84.22 -7.97
C GLY A 1 -57.01 -83.91 -7.03
N MET A 2 -56.64 -84.86 -6.15
CA MET A 2 -55.69 -84.63 -5.04
C MET A 2 -54.25 -84.30 -5.43
N ILE A 3 -53.70 -84.87 -6.51
CA ILE A 3 -52.30 -84.63 -6.93
C ILE A 3 -52.07 -83.17 -7.37
N LEU A 4 -53.06 -82.54 -7.99
CA LEU A 4 -52.99 -81.15 -8.41
C LEU A 4 -52.96 -80.19 -7.19
N VAL A 5 -53.72 -80.52 -6.14
CA VAL A 5 -53.77 -79.74 -4.90
C VAL A 5 -52.46 -79.84 -4.13
N ILE A 6 -51.87 -81.04 -4.04
CA ILE A 6 -50.56 -81.25 -3.40
C ILE A 6 -49.46 -80.53 -4.19
N GLY A 7 -49.47 -80.62 -5.53
CA GLY A 7 -48.53 -79.88 -6.38
C GLY A 7 -48.66 -78.36 -6.22
N PHE A 8 -49.88 -77.85 -6.13
CA PHE A 8 -50.13 -76.42 -5.91
C PHE A 8 -49.68 -75.97 -4.52
N MET A 9 -49.92 -76.75 -3.47
CA MET A 9 -49.43 -76.42 -2.11
C MET A 9 -47.91 -76.52 -2.01
N ALA A 10 -47.29 -77.52 -2.65
CA ALA A 10 -45.84 -77.72 -2.66
C ALA A 10 -45.09 -76.58 -3.38
N LEU A 11 -45.73 -75.91 -4.33
CA LEU A 11 -45.14 -74.76 -5.05
C LEU A 11 -45.57 -73.41 -4.44
N ALA A 12 -46.82 -73.25 -4.03
CA ALA A 12 -47.34 -71.98 -3.54
C ALA A 12 -46.77 -71.61 -2.16
N ILE A 13 -46.61 -72.57 -1.24
CA ILE A 13 -46.12 -72.28 0.11
C ILE A 13 -44.66 -71.76 0.09
N PRO A 14 -43.71 -72.41 -0.61
CA PRO A 14 -42.35 -71.88 -0.72
C PRO A 14 -42.30 -70.53 -1.45
N LEU A 15 -43.12 -70.34 -2.48
CA LEU A 15 -43.16 -69.09 -3.25
C LEU A 15 -43.66 -67.91 -2.39
N ILE A 16 -44.73 -68.12 -1.61
CA ILE A 16 -45.26 -67.11 -0.67
C ILE A 16 -44.24 -66.83 0.43
N THR A 17 -43.57 -67.85 0.95
CA THR A 17 -42.53 -67.69 1.98
C THR A 17 -41.35 -66.89 1.45
N ALA A 18 -40.87 -67.20 0.25
CA ALA A 18 -39.80 -66.46 -0.42
C ALA A 18 -40.19 -65.00 -0.70
N ALA A 19 -41.42 -64.76 -1.15
CA ALA A 19 -41.95 -63.41 -1.37
C ALA A 19 -42.06 -62.59 -0.07
N LEU A 20 -42.50 -63.20 1.04
CA LEU A 20 -42.53 -62.56 2.36
C LEU A 20 -41.11 -62.26 2.88
N THR A 21 -40.16 -63.16 2.65
CA THR A 21 -38.76 -62.96 3.08
C THR A 21 -38.09 -61.85 2.28
N LEU A 22 -38.34 -61.79 0.97
CA LEU A 22 -37.88 -60.71 0.10
C LEU A 22 -38.53 -59.37 0.49
N SER A 23 -39.84 -59.35 0.73
CA SER A 23 -40.56 -58.16 1.20
C SER A 23 -40.00 -57.65 2.53
N GLY A 24 -39.75 -58.54 3.49
CA GLY A 24 -39.12 -58.18 4.77
C GLY A 24 -37.69 -57.65 4.62
N THR A 25 -36.91 -58.22 3.70
CA THR A 25 -35.55 -57.77 3.40
C THR A 25 -35.56 -56.39 2.75
N LEU A 26 -36.43 -56.16 1.77
CA LEU A 26 -36.60 -54.86 1.10
C LEU A 26 -37.13 -53.79 2.06
N ALA A 27 -38.05 -54.14 2.96
CA ALA A 27 -38.55 -53.22 3.98
C ALA A 27 -37.43 -52.79 4.95
N ARG A 28 -36.59 -53.73 5.39
CA ARG A 28 -35.41 -53.41 6.23
C ARG A 28 -34.38 -52.57 5.49
N ASP A 29 -34.04 -52.92 4.25
CA ASP A 29 -33.10 -52.15 3.43
C ASP A 29 -33.62 -50.72 3.19
N SER A 30 -34.91 -50.56 2.88
CA SER A 30 -35.56 -49.26 2.73
C SER A 30 -35.52 -48.43 4.03
N GLN A 31 -35.80 -49.05 5.18
CA GLN A 31 -35.69 -48.38 6.49
C GLN A 31 -34.24 -47.97 6.80
N VAL A 32 -33.26 -48.84 6.57
CA VAL A 32 -31.84 -48.53 6.81
C VAL A 32 -31.37 -47.39 5.92
N LYS A 33 -31.68 -47.42 4.62
CA LYS A 33 -31.34 -46.33 3.69
C LYS A 33 -32.00 -45.01 4.05
N THR A 34 -33.27 -45.05 4.43
CA THR A 34 -34.00 -43.86 4.91
C THR A 34 -33.36 -43.29 6.17
N ASN A 35 -32.92 -44.15 7.10
CA ASN A 35 -32.24 -43.73 8.32
C ASN A 35 -30.85 -43.14 8.05
N ILE A 36 -30.06 -43.75 7.16
CA ILE A 36 -28.76 -43.21 6.73
C ILE A 36 -28.93 -41.82 6.13
N LEU A 37 -29.88 -41.68 5.20
CA LEU A 37 -30.16 -40.42 4.52
C LEU A 37 -30.59 -39.34 5.53
N LYS A 38 -31.51 -39.64 6.45
CA LYS A 38 -31.90 -38.72 7.52
C LYS A 38 -30.75 -38.29 8.41
N ARG A 39 -29.83 -39.21 8.76
CA ARG A 39 -28.63 -38.88 9.55
C ARG A 39 -27.69 -37.94 8.80
N GLN A 40 -27.45 -38.19 7.51
CA GLN A 40 -26.61 -37.32 6.68
C GLN A 40 -27.20 -35.92 6.55
N TYR A 41 -28.51 -35.81 6.32
CA TYR A 41 -29.19 -34.50 6.27
C TYR A 41 -29.19 -33.80 7.64
N ALA A 42 -29.35 -34.53 8.74
CA ALA A 42 -29.27 -33.96 10.08
C ALA A 42 -27.86 -33.41 10.38
N ALA A 43 -26.81 -34.16 10.03
CA ALA A 43 -25.43 -33.71 10.19
C ALA A 43 -25.13 -32.46 9.36
N LEU A 44 -25.54 -32.44 8.09
CA LEU A 44 -25.42 -31.24 7.23
C LEU A 44 -26.21 -30.05 7.78
N GLY A 45 -27.44 -30.28 8.26
CA GLY A 45 -28.26 -29.23 8.87
C GLY A 45 -27.61 -28.61 10.11
N VAL A 46 -26.91 -29.40 10.93
CA VAL A 46 -26.14 -28.85 12.07
C VAL A 46 -24.92 -28.07 11.59
N VAL A 47 -24.22 -28.54 10.56
CA VAL A 47 -23.08 -27.81 9.96
C VAL A 47 -23.53 -26.41 9.51
N GLU A 48 -24.64 -26.32 8.78
CA GLU A 48 -25.19 -25.02 8.34
C GLU A 48 -25.65 -24.17 9.54
N TYR A 49 -26.30 -24.79 10.52
CA TYR A 49 -26.76 -24.09 11.73
C TYR A 49 -25.61 -23.48 12.53
N VAL A 50 -24.56 -24.25 12.81
CA VAL A 50 -23.38 -23.76 13.55
C VAL A 50 -22.63 -22.72 12.73
N SER A 51 -22.51 -22.91 11.40
CA SER A 51 -21.91 -21.89 10.52
C SER A 51 -22.71 -20.58 10.56
N TYR A 52 -24.05 -20.66 10.55
CA TYR A 52 -24.94 -19.50 10.71
C TYR A 52 -24.77 -18.80 12.07
N LEU A 53 -24.59 -19.56 13.16
CA LEU A 53 -24.33 -18.99 14.48
C LEU A 53 -22.96 -18.31 14.52
N ALA A 54 -21.93 -18.96 13.98
CA ALA A 54 -20.54 -18.50 14.03
C ALA A 54 -20.22 -17.38 13.03
N ALA A 55 -21.03 -17.19 11.98
CA ALA A 55 -20.88 -16.11 11.02
C ALA A 55 -21.05 -14.70 11.62
N ASP A 56 -21.74 -14.60 12.76
CA ASP A 56 -22.00 -13.33 13.45
C ASP A 56 -21.46 -13.43 14.89
N PRO A 57 -20.42 -12.66 15.25
CA PRO A 57 -19.80 -12.72 16.59
C PRO A 57 -20.79 -12.46 17.73
N ILE A 58 -21.76 -11.57 17.54
CA ILE A 58 -22.76 -11.23 18.55
C ILE A 58 -23.68 -12.44 18.74
N ARG A 59 -24.20 -12.98 17.63
CA ARG A 59 -25.06 -14.17 17.64
C ARG A 59 -24.37 -15.37 18.28
N TRP A 60 -23.11 -15.61 17.94
CA TRP A 60 -22.31 -16.67 18.54
C TRP A 60 -22.19 -16.49 20.06
N ASN A 61 -21.92 -15.27 20.52
CA ASN A 61 -21.73 -15.01 21.93
C ASN A 61 -23.03 -15.07 22.75
N ASP A 62 -24.14 -14.59 22.19
CA ASP A 62 -25.47 -14.72 22.76
C ASP A 62 -25.87 -16.20 22.89
N TRP A 63 -25.64 -16.97 21.84
CA TRP A 63 -25.89 -18.41 21.84
C TRP A 63 -25.05 -19.15 22.89
N LYS A 64 -23.74 -18.86 22.98
CA LYS A 64 -22.86 -19.44 24.01
C LYS A 64 -23.36 -19.13 25.41
N THR A 65 -23.78 -17.89 25.65
CA THR A 65 -24.30 -17.44 26.96
C THR A 65 -25.57 -18.19 27.34
N ALA A 66 -26.48 -18.41 26.39
CA ALA A 66 -27.73 -19.11 26.63
C ALA A 66 -27.57 -20.63 26.79
N ASN A 67 -26.57 -21.24 26.15
CA ASN A 67 -26.44 -22.69 26.03
C ASN A 67 -25.26 -23.28 26.83
N PHE A 68 -24.60 -22.48 27.66
CA PHE A 68 -23.48 -22.94 28.48
C PHE A 68 -23.93 -23.93 29.56
N VAL A 69 -23.20 -25.05 29.69
CA VAL A 69 -23.42 -26.08 30.71
C VAL A 69 -22.23 -26.06 31.69
N PRO A 70 -22.37 -25.42 32.88
CA PRO A 70 -21.25 -25.21 33.79
C PRO A 70 -20.54 -26.49 34.25
N ALA A 71 -21.27 -27.59 34.36
CA ALA A 71 -20.73 -28.86 34.85
C ALA A 71 -19.73 -29.51 33.87
N SER A 72 -19.90 -29.29 32.56
CA SER A 72 -19.04 -29.85 31.52
C SER A 72 -18.10 -28.81 30.90
N GLY A 73 -18.39 -27.52 31.04
CA GLY A 73 -17.69 -26.46 30.32
C GLY A 73 -18.03 -26.39 28.83
N ASN A 74 -19.03 -27.17 28.39
CA ASN A 74 -19.48 -27.24 27.00
C ASN A 74 -20.74 -26.42 26.79
N TYR A 75 -21.10 -26.22 25.52
CA TYR A 75 -22.36 -25.61 25.10
C TYR A 75 -23.25 -26.67 24.46
N GLN A 76 -24.53 -26.71 24.81
CA GLN A 76 -25.45 -27.76 24.34
C GLN A 76 -26.81 -27.21 23.94
N GLU A 77 -27.33 -27.69 22.81
CA GLU A 77 -28.68 -27.38 22.34
C GLU A 77 -29.33 -28.60 21.68
N SER A 78 -30.65 -28.76 21.87
CA SER A 78 -31.45 -29.79 21.20
C SER A 78 -32.27 -29.19 20.07
N LEU A 79 -32.09 -29.70 18.85
CA LEU A 79 -32.74 -29.22 17.63
C LEU A 79 -33.60 -30.32 17.02
N ILE A 80 -34.65 -29.94 16.28
CA ILE A 80 -35.43 -30.86 15.44
C ILE A 80 -35.02 -30.64 13.99
N ILE A 81 -34.20 -31.54 13.43
CA ILE A 81 -33.73 -31.47 12.05
C ILE A 81 -34.26 -32.67 11.28
N SER A 82 -34.96 -32.43 10.16
CA SER A 82 -35.60 -33.48 9.36
C SER A 82 -36.53 -34.42 10.18
N GLY A 83 -37.18 -33.87 11.22
CA GLY A 83 -38.08 -34.61 12.11
C GLY A 83 -37.39 -35.52 13.12
N GLN A 84 -36.07 -35.39 13.33
CA GLN A 84 -35.32 -36.09 14.38
C GLN A 84 -34.84 -35.10 15.45
N ASN A 85 -34.92 -35.53 16.71
CA ASN A 85 -34.25 -34.84 17.81
C ASN A 85 -32.74 -35.07 17.70
N THR A 86 -32.02 -33.98 17.50
CA THR A 86 -30.56 -33.94 17.35
C THR A 86 -30.00 -33.07 18.45
N ASN A 87 -29.07 -33.61 19.23
CA ASN A 87 -28.34 -32.86 20.24
C ASN A 87 -27.02 -32.38 19.65
N VAL A 88 -26.78 -31.08 19.71
CA VAL A 88 -25.54 -30.43 19.34
C VAL A 88 -24.76 -30.17 20.62
N THR A 89 -23.52 -30.65 20.67
CA THR A 89 -22.55 -30.32 21.73
C THR A 89 -21.38 -29.60 21.10
N VAL A 90 -21.08 -28.41 21.61
CA VAL A 90 -19.93 -27.59 21.22
C VAL A 90 -18.97 -27.55 22.40
N ALA A 91 -17.76 -28.07 22.22
CA ALA A 91 -16.75 -28.11 23.26
C ALA A 91 -15.54 -27.25 22.84
N PRO A 92 -15.07 -26.30 23.66
CA PRO A 92 -13.86 -25.54 23.35
C PRO A 92 -12.63 -26.46 23.33
N LEU A 93 -11.75 -26.25 22.36
CA LEU A 93 -10.49 -26.97 22.19
C LEU A 93 -9.32 -26.05 22.52
N ALA A 94 -8.48 -26.45 23.47
CA ALA A 94 -7.27 -25.71 23.82
C ALA A 94 -6.12 -25.91 22.81
N VAL A 95 -6.16 -27.00 22.05
CA VAL A 95 -5.22 -27.33 20.96
C VAL A 95 -6.05 -27.91 19.83
N SER A 96 -5.93 -27.36 18.62
CA SER A 96 -6.62 -27.93 17.45
C SER A 96 -6.01 -29.29 17.09
N PRO A 97 -6.84 -30.34 16.88
CA PRO A 97 -6.38 -31.63 16.37
C PRO A 97 -6.05 -31.65 14.86
N GLY A 98 -6.45 -30.63 14.10
CA GLY A 98 -6.24 -30.53 12.65
C GLY A 98 -5.33 -29.38 12.22
N ASP A 99 -4.92 -29.39 10.94
CA ASP A 99 -4.29 -28.22 10.32
C ASP A 99 -5.29 -27.06 10.28
N ALA A 100 -4.79 -25.85 10.49
CA ALA A 100 -5.62 -24.65 10.39
C ALA A 100 -6.28 -24.58 8.99
N PRO A 101 -7.55 -24.13 8.89
CA PRO A 101 -8.24 -24.06 7.62
C PRO A 101 -7.46 -23.18 6.64
N ALA A 102 -7.38 -23.62 5.38
CA ALA A 102 -6.77 -22.83 4.33
C ALA A 102 -7.58 -21.54 4.16
N ILE A 103 -6.94 -20.38 4.34
CA ILE A 103 -7.56 -19.12 3.94
C ILE A 103 -7.59 -19.13 2.40
N PRO A 104 -8.76 -18.97 1.76
CA PRO A 104 -8.74 -18.63 0.35
C PRO A 104 -7.96 -17.31 0.20
N ILE A 105 -6.99 -17.31 -0.72
CA ILE A 105 -6.29 -16.13 -1.25
C ILE A 105 -7.15 -14.87 -1.12
N SER A 106 -6.57 -13.78 -0.60
CA SER A 106 -7.25 -12.52 -0.23
C SER A 106 -8.55 -12.32 -1.01
N PRO A 107 -9.71 -12.36 -0.32
CA PRO A 107 -10.95 -12.80 -0.92
C PRO A 107 -11.44 -11.93 -2.07
N LEU A 108 -11.16 -10.63 -1.98
CA LEU A 108 -11.54 -9.64 -2.96
C LEU A 108 -10.30 -9.14 -3.69
N GLN A 109 -10.32 -9.26 -5.01
CA GLN A 109 -9.35 -8.63 -5.90
C GLN A 109 -9.93 -7.32 -6.40
N THR A 110 -9.12 -6.26 -6.38
CA THR A 110 -9.50 -4.97 -6.94
C THR A 110 -8.75 -4.68 -8.24
N GLN A 111 -9.43 -4.03 -9.18
CA GLN A 111 -8.85 -3.52 -10.41
C GLN A 111 -9.41 -2.13 -10.67
N LEU A 112 -8.56 -1.12 -10.54
CA LEU A 112 -8.91 0.27 -10.81
C LEU A 112 -8.57 0.62 -12.27
N SER A 113 -9.47 1.36 -12.91
CA SER A 113 -9.31 1.84 -14.28
C SER A 113 -9.78 3.28 -14.40
N ALA A 114 -9.22 4.01 -15.36
CA ALA A 114 -9.57 5.39 -15.65
C ALA A 114 -9.95 5.53 -17.13
N ASN A 115 -11.04 6.24 -17.41
CA ASN A 115 -11.49 6.51 -18.75
C ASN A 115 -11.99 7.97 -18.90
N PRO A 116 -11.36 8.79 -19.75
CA PRO A 116 -10.11 8.51 -20.46
C PRO A 116 -8.91 8.43 -19.49
N ALA A 117 -7.91 7.61 -19.80
CA ALA A 117 -6.67 7.55 -19.02
C ALA A 117 -5.69 8.69 -19.36
N VAL A 118 -5.91 9.36 -20.49
CA VAL A 118 -5.17 10.54 -20.96
C VAL A 118 -6.20 11.60 -21.32
N LEU A 119 -6.15 12.76 -20.68
CA LEU A 119 -7.09 13.85 -20.92
C LEU A 119 -6.40 15.21 -20.91
N PRO A 120 -6.92 16.19 -21.67
CA PRO A 120 -6.59 17.58 -21.45
C PRO A 120 -7.07 18.01 -20.06
N GLU A 121 -6.46 19.03 -19.51
CA GLU A 121 -6.82 19.62 -18.22
C GLU A 121 -8.25 20.19 -18.16
N GLY A 122 -8.84 20.23 -16.96
CA GLY A 122 -10.18 20.77 -16.73
C GLY A 122 -11.31 19.87 -17.23
N ASN A 123 -11.01 18.59 -17.49
CA ASN A 123 -11.98 17.62 -17.96
C ASN A 123 -12.31 16.59 -16.90
N ASP A 124 -13.49 16.01 -17.06
CA ASP A 124 -13.95 14.87 -16.29
C ASP A 124 -13.27 13.59 -16.74
N LEU A 125 -12.87 12.76 -15.79
CA LEU A 125 -12.59 11.36 -16.04
C LEU A 125 -13.52 10.47 -15.20
N THR A 126 -13.86 9.32 -15.76
CA THR A 126 -14.56 8.27 -15.03
C THR A 126 -13.54 7.30 -14.44
N LEU A 127 -13.53 7.18 -13.12
CA LEU A 127 -12.78 6.15 -12.40
C LEU A 127 -13.71 4.98 -12.15
N THR A 128 -13.24 3.76 -12.42
CA THR A 128 -14.01 2.53 -12.17
C THR A 128 -13.17 1.53 -11.41
N LEU A 129 -13.60 1.21 -10.19
CA LEU A 129 -13.05 0.14 -9.37
C LEU A 129 -13.89 -1.12 -9.58
N THR A 130 -13.27 -2.16 -10.13
CA THR A 130 -13.85 -3.50 -10.22
C THR A 130 -13.38 -4.33 -9.03
N ILE A 131 -14.31 -5.00 -8.35
CA ILE A 131 -14.07 -5.82 -7.17
C ILE A 131 -14.57 -7.22 -7.49
N THR A 132 -13.69 -8.21 -7.44
CA THR A 132 -14.01 -9.61 -7.77
C THR A 132 -13.77 -10.50 -6.57
N ASN A 133 -14.77 -11.29 -6.19
CA ASN A 133 -14.61 -12.35 -5.21
C ASN A 133 -13.91 -13.55 -5.87
N LEU A 134 -12.65 -13.82 -5.48
CA LEU A 134 -11.85 -14.94 -5.99
C LEU A 134 -12.01 -16.21 -5.16
N THR A 135 -12.78 -16.16 -4.07
CA THR A 135 -13.00 -17.30 -3.20
C THR A 135 -14.11 -18.21 -3.72
N THR A 136 -14.26 -19.34 -3.04
CA THR A 136 -15.37 -20.27 -3.19
C THR A 136 -16.53 -19.97 -2.23
N GLY A 137 -16.43 -18.94 -1.39
CA GLY A 137 -17.42 -18.54 -0.38
C GLY A 137 -18.05 -17.17 -0.67
N LEU A 138 -19.00 -16.78 0.19
CA LEU A 138 -19.55 -15.42 0.20
C LEU A 138 -18.57 -14.47 0.87
N GLU A 139 -18.43 -13.26 0.31
CA GLU A 139 -17.53 -12.24 0.85
C GLU A 139 -18.24 -10.92 1.05
N ASP A 140 -18.10 -10.35 2.25
CA ASP A 140 -18.75 -9.10 2.63
C ASP A 140 -17.95 -7.90 2.12
N LEU A 141 -18.61 -7.02 1.37
CA LEU A 141 -18.07 -5.75 0.92
C LEU A 141 -18.69 -4.60 1.73
N THR A 142 -17.93 -4.06 2.69
CA THR A 142 -18.45 -3.05 3.63
C THR A 142 -18.01 -1.63 3.32
N LYS A 143 -16.79 -1.44 2.80
CA LYS A 143 -16.26 -0.11 2.49
C LYS A 143 -15.46 -0.10 1.20
N ILE A 144 -15.50 1.03 0.49
CA ILE A 144 -14.61 1.32 -0.64
C ILE A 144 -13.93 2.65 -0.37
N TYR A 145 -12.63 2.71 -0.63
CA TYR A 145 -11.80 3.88 -0.42
C TYR A 145 -11.05 4.21 -1.70
N ILE A 146 -11.05 5.48 -2.10
CA ILE A 146 -10.22 5.95 -3.23
C ILE A 146 -9.45 7.20 -2.79
N GLY A 147 -8.12 7.13 -2.89
CA GLY A 147 -7.25 8.28 -2.72
C GLY A 147 -7.13 9.05 -4.03
N LEU A 148 -7.59 10.30 -4.03
CA LEU A 148 -7.47 11.22 -5.14
C LEU A 148 -6.18 12.06 -4.99
N PRO A 149 -5.36 12.14 -6.04
CA PRO A 149 -4.18 13.00 -6.02
C PRO A 149 -4.58 14.49 -5.99
N PRO A 150 -3.66 15.40 -5.59
CA PRO A 150 -3.94 16.83 -5.60
C PRO A 150 -4.40 17.28 -6.99
N GLY A 151 -5.39 18.18 -7.03
CA GLY A 151 -6.00 18.65 -8.28
C GLY A 151 -7.14 17.76 -8.82
N PHE A 152 -7.45 16.64 -8.15
CA PHE A 152 -8.59 15.79 -8.49
C PHE A 152 -9.66 15.94 -7.42
N ARG A 153 -10.91 16.15 -7.84
CA ARG A 153 -12.05 16.26 -6.93
C ARG A 153 -13.17 15.34 -7.35
N TYR A 154 -13.89 14.82 -6.38
CA TYR A 154 -15.10 14.05 -6.65
C TYR A 154 -16.21 14.95 -7.19
N HIS A 155 -16.88 14.51 -8.25
CA HIS A 155 -18.06 15.20 -8.78
C HIS A 155 -19.32 14.66 -8.09
N GLY A 156 -19.99 15.51 -7.29
CA GLY A 156 -21.23 15.19 -6.58
C GLY A 156 -22.31 14.55 -7.46
N GLY A 157 -22.97 13.50 -6.96
CA GLY A 157 -24.02 12.77 -7.67
C GLY A 157 -23.55 11.89 -8.83
N SER A 158 -22.24 11.72 -9.01
CA SER A 158 -21.67 10.94 -10.12
C SER A 158 -21.51 9.44 -9.84
N THR A 159 -21.73 9.01 -8.60
CA THR A 159 -21.50 7.62 -8.19
C THR A 159 -22.53 6.67 -8.81
N THR A 160 -22.03 5.57 -9.39
CA THR A 160 -22.83 4.50 -9.99
C THR A 160 -22.22 3.13 -9.69
N GLY A 161 -23.01 2.05 -9.88
CA GLY A 161 -22.58 0.67 -9.68
C GLY A 161 -23.18 0.05 -8.41
N VAL A 162 -22.33 -0.42 -7.49
CA VAL A 162 -22.76 -1.05 -6.21
C VAL A 162 -23.57 -0.14 -5.31
N THR A 163 -23.44 1.17 -5.45
CA THR A 163 -24.23 2.18 -4.77
C THR A 163 -24.41 3.38 -5.70
N THR A 164 -25.37 4.25 -5.36
CA THR A 164 -25.54 5.58 -5.96
C THR A 164 -25.37 6.69 -4.91
N ALA A 165 -25.00 6.32 -3.69
CA ALA A 165 -24.71 7.28 -2.63
C ALA A 165 -23.34 7.93 -2.88
N ASP A 166 -23.28 9.24 -2.66
CA ASP A 166 -22.03 9.99 -2.72
C ASP A 166 -21.11 9.56 -1.55
N PRO A 167 -19.78 9.58 -1.76
CA PRO A 167 -18.82 9.27 -0.71
C PRO A 167 -18.80 10.36 0.35
N VAL A 168 -18.25 10.02 1.51
CA VAL A 168 -17.79 10.99 2.49
C VAL A 168 -16.34 11.37 2.15
N GLU A 169 -16.08 12.67 2.00
CA GLU A 169 -14.73 13.21 1.85
C GLU A 169 -14.04 13.32 3.21
N THR A 170 -12.84 12.77 3.31
CA THR A 170 -11.94 12.83 4.47
C THR A 170 -10.52 13.11 3.99
N VAL A 171 -9.58 13.33 4.90
CA VAL A 171 -8.16 13.53 4.56
C VAL A 171 -7.38 12.28 4.95
N MET A 172 -6.52 11.75 4.08
CA MET A 172 -5.73 10.54 4.35
C MET A 172 -4.92 10.60 5.67
N SER A 173 -4.44 11.79 6.04
CA SER A 173 -3.70 12.07 7.29
C SER A 173 -4.55 11.91 8.55
N SER A 174 -5.88 11.97 8.45
CA SER A 174 -6.79 11.70 9.58
C SER A 174 -6.86 10.22 9.97
N LEU A 175 -6.41 9.33 9.09
CA LEU A 175 -6.32 7.89 9.36
C LEU A 175 -4.90 7.48 9.79
N PHE A 176 -3.86 8.25 9.43
CA PHE A 176 -2.46 7.91 9.72
C PHE A 176 -1.57 9.17 9.87
N ASN A 177 -0.78 9.22 10.95
CA ASN A 177 -0.01 10.42 11.33
C ASN A 177 1.12 10.86 10.37
N ASP A 178 1.49 10.04 9.37
CA ASP A 178 2.66 10.27 8.50
C ASP A 178 2.35 10.22 6.98
N THR A 179 1.09 10.40 6.57
CA THR A 179 0.70 10.38 5.13
C THR A 179 0.62 11.78 4.52
N PRO A 180 0.90 11.93 3.20
CA PRO A 180 0.61 13.18 2.49
C PRO A 180 -0.89 13.49 2.53
N ASP A 181 -1.25 14.77 2.62
CA ASP A 181 -2.64 15.24 2.56
C ASP A 181 -3.23 14.98 1.15
N TYR A 182 -3.82 13.80 0.96
CA TYR A 182 -4.65 13.45 -0.20
C TYR A 182 -6.12 13.49 0.19
N ASP A 183 -6.98 13.93 -0.74
CA ASP A 183 -8.42 13.80 -0.60
C ASP A 183 -8.77 12.30 -0.66
N LEU A 184 -9.38 11.81 0.41
CA LEU A 184 -9.81 10.43 0.54
C LEU A 184 -11.33 10.38 0.48
N VAL A 185 -11.86 9.82 -0.60
CA VAL A 185 -13.29 9.56 -0.73
C VAL A 185 -13.62 8.15 -0.26
N THR A 186 -14.58 8.05 0.66
CA THR A 186 -14.98 6.79 1.30
C THR A 186 -16.46 6.52 1.06
N TRP A 187 -16.78 5.34 0.53
CA TRP A 187 -18.13 4.81 0.49
C TRP A 187 -18.32 3.81 1.62
N ASP A 188 -19.28 4.08 2.51
CA ASP A 188 -19.74 3.12 3.51
C ASP A 188 -20.94 2.34 2.94
N LEU A 189 -20.74 1.04 2.76
CA LEU A 189 -21.70 0.11 2.18
C LEU A 189 -22.29 -0.82 3.26
N THR A 190 -21.96 -0.61 4.54
CA THR A 190 -22.37 -1.49 5.66
C THR A 190 -23.90 -1.65 5.73
N SER A 191 -24.67 -0.62 5.37
CA SER A 191 -26.13 -0.67 5.36
C SER A 191 -26.73 -1.45 4.18
N LEU A 192 -25.93 -1.80 3.17
CA LEU A 192 -26.38 -2.50 1.97
C LEU A 192 -26.28 -4.02 2.08
N ASP A 193 -25.60 -4.54 3.12
CA ASP A 193 -25.43 -5.98 3.37
C ASP A 193 -24.95 -6.74 2.12
N LEU A 194 -23.94 -6.18 1.44
CA LEU A 194 -23.46 -6.69 0.15
C LEU A 194 -22.58 -7.93 0.33
N GLN A 195 -23.12 -9.08 -0.05
CA GLN A 195 -22.41 -10.36 -0.08
C GLN A 195 -22.12 -10.79 -1.52
N LEU A 196 -20.84 -10.77 -1.89
CA LEU A 196 -20.37 -11.17 -3.21
C LEU A 196 -20.30 -12.69 -3.31
N GLN A 197 -20.97 -13.26 -4.32
CA GLN A 197 -20.89 -14.69 -4.63
C GLN A 197 -19.51 -15.06 -5.20
N PRO A 198 -19.13 -16.35 -5.15
CA PRO A 198 -17.89 -16.84 -5.78
C PRO A 198 -17.77 -16.43 -7.25
N SER A 199 -16.61 -15.91 -7.64
CA SER A 199 -16.33 -15.35 -8.98
C SER A 199 -17.19 -14.14 -9.38
N GLN A 200 -18.03 -13.59 -8.48
CA GLN A 200 -18.82 -12.42 -8.79
C GLN A 200 -17.94 -11.18 -8.81
N SER A 201 -18.13 -10.36 -9.85
CA SER A 201 -17.54 -9.03 -9.92
C SER A 201 -18.62 -7.97 -9.76
N VAL A 202 -18.28 -6.91 -9.02
CA VAL A 202 -19.08 -5.68 -8.94
C VAL A 202 -18.20 -4.49 -9.23
N THR A 203 -18.83 -3.39 -9.64
CA THR A 203 -18.12 -2.16 -9.98
C THR A 203 -18.64 -0.99 -9.17
N LEU A 204 -17.74 -0.09 -8.78
CA LEU A 204 -18.06 1.26 -8.36
C LEU A 204 -17.43 2.21 -9.36
N SER A 205 -18.24 3.07 -9.98
CA SER A 205 -17.78 4.09 -10.91
C SER A 205 -18.19 5.47 -10.44
N PHE A 206 -17.31 6.45 -10.61
CA PHE A 206 -17.60 7.85 -10.32
C PHE A 206 -16.80 8.77 -11.22
N VAL A 207 -17.24 10.03 -11.29
CA VAL A 207 -16.54 11.06 -12.04
C VAL A 207 -15.63 11.83 -11.08
N ALA A 208 -14.35 11.91 -11.45
CA ALA A 208 -13.42 12.85 -10.86
C ALA A 208 -13.23 14.02 -11.83
N HIS A 209 -13.48 15.23 -11.33
CA HIS A 209 -13.16 16.46 -12.05
C HIS A 209 -11.70 16.81 -11.77
N THR A 210 -10.96 17.14 -12.83
CA THR A 210 -9.59 17.63 -12.71
C THR A 210 -9.64 19.13 -12.50
N ASP A 211 -9.94 19.50 -11.25
CA ASP A 211 -10.21 20.86 -10.82
C ASP A 211 -8.87 21.54 -10.44
N ASP A 212 -8.11 21.99 -11.45
CA ASP A 212 -7.28 23.19 -11.25
C ASP A 212 -8.05 24.38 -11.86
N PRO A 213 -8.70 25.23 -11.06
CA PRO A 213 -9.36 26.44 -11.58
C PRO A 213 -8.42 27.39 -12.35
N GLU A 214 -7.11 27.13 -12.38
CA GLU A 214 -6.13 27.89 -13.13
C GLU A 214 -5.46 27.12 -14.29
N GLY A 215 -5.73 25.83 -14.47
CA GLY A 215 -5.28 25.06 -15.63
C GLY A 215 -3.76 24.78 -15.71
N ASN A 216 -3.15 24.23 -14.65
CA ASN A 216 -1.73 23.93 -14.65
C ASN A 216 -1.23 22.56 -14.14
N GLU A 217 -1.98 21.57 -13.70
CA GLU A 217 -1.37 20.28 -13.28
C GLU A 217 -1.19 19.31 -14.49
N GLU A 218 -0.22 19.56 -15.39
CA GLU A 218 0.19 18.60 -16.44
C GLU A 218 1.12 17.52 -15.85
N GLY A 219 0.83 16.24 -16.09
CA GLY A 219 1.64 15.13 -15.61
C GLY A 219 0.91 13.80 -15.50
N ASN A 220 1.59 12.79 -14.95
CA ASN A 220 1.01 11.49 -14.65
C ASN A 220 0.70 11.42 -13.15
N PHE A 221 -0.56 11.16 -12.83
CA PHE A 221 -1.12 11.13 -11.47
C PHE A 221 -1.60 9.73 -11.13
N CYS A 222 -1.43 9.34 -9.87
CA CYS A 222 -1.80 8.02 -9.39
C CYS A 222 -3.05 8.09 -8.54
N VAL A 223 -4.10 7.43 -9.02
CA VAL A 223 -5.30 7.19 -8.24
C VAL A 223 -5.18 5.80 -7.63
N ARG A 224 -5.44 5.69 -6.33
CA ARG A 224 -5.37 4.42 -5.59
C ARG A 224 -6.75 4.06 -5.06
N GLY A 225 -7.17 2.82 -5.26
CA GLY A 225 -8.44 2.32 -4.75
C GLY A 225 -8.27 1.03 -3.96
N TRP A 226 -8.99 0.87 -2.86
CA TRP A 226 -8.99 -0.35 -2.06
C TRP A 226 -10.35 -0.57 -1.40
N VAL A 227 -10.58 -1.76 -0.84
CA VAL A 227 -11.85 -2.13 -0.21
C VAL A 227 -11.63 -2.58 1.23
N GLY A 228 -12.65 -2.47 2.07
CA GLY A 228 -12.64 -2.99 3.44
C GLY A 228 -13.65 -4.12 3.62
N ALA A 229 -13.20 -5.25 4.17
CA ALA A 229 -14.09 -6.30 4.67
C ALA A 229 -14.67 -5.92 6.04
N ALA A 230 -15.73 -6.60 6.48
CA ALA A 230 -16.36 -6.38 7.79
C ALA A 230 -15.29 -6.43 8.90
N GLY A 231 -15.09 -5.30 9.61
CA GLY A 231 -13.95 -5.08 10.50
C GLY A 231 -13.06 -3.89 10.10
N GLY A 232 -13.29 -3.30 8.92
CA GLY A 232 -12.71 -2.01 8.52
C GLY A 232 -11.27 -2.05 8.00
N VAL A 233 -10.68 -3.23 7.82
CA VAL A 233 -9.30 -3.36 7.36
C VAL A 233 -9.24 -3.37 5.82
N PRO A 234 -8.42 -2.51 5.20
CA PRO A 234 -8.15 -2.53 3.75
C PRO A 234 -7.68 -3.90 3.26
N SER A 235 -8.40 -4.51 2.31
CA SER A 235 -7.90 -5.60 1.47
C SER A 235 -7.43 -5.05 0.11
N ASN A 236 -6.56 -5.83 -0.55
CA ASN A 236 -5.90 -5.58 -1.84
C ASN A 236 -6.30 -4.28 -2.56
N GLY A 237 -5.37 -3.32 -2.62
CA GLY A 237 -5.55 -2.10 -3.41
C GLY A 237 -5.17 -2.27 -4.88
N SER A 238 -5.60 -1.33 -5.70
CA SER A 238 -5.25 -1.20 -7.12
C SER A 238 -4.91 0.25 -7.42
N THR A 239 -3.90 0.48 -8.27
CA THR A 239 -3.47 1.81 -8.69
C THR A 239 -3.71 1.97 -10.18
N VAL A 240 -4.23 3.13 -10.60
CA VAL A 240 -4.31 3.51 -12.01
C VAL A 240 -3.60 4.84 -12.22
N GLN A 241 -2.92 4.94 -13.37
CA GLN A 241 -2.35 6.19 -13.84
C GLN A 241 -3.37 6.98 -14.64
N VAL A 242 -3.44 8.27 -14.36
CA VAL A 242 -4.15 9.27 -15.16
C VAL A 242 -3.14 10.29 -15.66
N THR A 243 -3.13 10.56 -16.96
CA THR A 243 -2.27 11.57 -17.58
C THR A 243 -3.07 12.83 -17.91
N LEU A 244 -2.66 13.96 -17.35
CA LEU A 244 -3.15 15.28 -17.73
C LEU A 244 -2.14 15.94 -18.66
N GLY A 245 -2.54 16.25 -19.90
CA GLY A 245 -1.65 16.86 -20.90
C GLY A 245 -0.58 15.90 -21.45
N GLU A 246 0.69 16.32 -21.47
CA GLU A 246 1.80 15.51 -22.00
C GLU A 246 2.31 14.46 -21.00
N ALA A 247 2.45 13.21 -21.47
CA ALA A 247 2.99 12.11 -20.68
C ALA A 247 4.52 12.19 -20.57
N TYR A 248 5.06 12.25 -19.35
CA TYR A 248 6.51 12.33 -19.12
C TYR A 248 7.13 11.07 -18.50
N GLU A 249 6.73 10.70 -17.28
CA GLU A 249 7.16 9.47 -16.56
C GLU A 249 5.95 8.90 -15.84
N PRO A 250 5.76 7.57 -15.74
CA PRO A 250 4.58 7.01 -15.10
C PRO A 250 4.38 7.54 -13.68
N CYS A 251 3.11 7.71 -13.27
CA CYS A 251 2.80 8.15 -11.93
C CYS A 251 3.33 7.09 -10.99
N LEU A 252 4.39 7.34 -10.25
CA LEU A 252 4.93 6.39 -9.30
C LEU A 252 5.67 7.18 -8.24
N ASP A 253 4.91 7.92 -7.43
CA ASP A 253 5.39 8.41 -6.15
C ASP A 253 5.77 7.25 -5.21
N ASN A 254 5.36 6.02 -5.54
CA ASN A 254 6.01 4.80 -5.07
C ASN A 254 6.58 4.01 -6.24
N ARG A 255 7.89 4.10 -6.45
CA ARG A 255 8.59 3.22 -7.38
C ARG A 255 8.71 1.80 -6.85
N LEU A 256 8.44 1.59 -5.57
CA LEU A 256 8.47 0.31 -4.88
C LEU A 256 7.10 -0.01 -4.28
N GLU A 257 6.58 -1.17 -4.63
CA GLU A 257 5.43 -1.81 -4.01
C GLU A 257 5.93 -2.86 -3.02
N THR A 258 5.33 -2.95 -1.82
CA THR A 258 5.67 -3.98 -0.84
C THR A 258 4.46 -4.85 -0.54
N VAL A 259 4.66 -6.15 -0.54
CA VAL A 259 3.64 -7.13 -0.19
C VAL A 259 4.21 -8.02 0.89
N THR A 260 3.59 -8.06 2.06
CA THR A 260 3.97 -8.99 3.13
C THR A 260 2.96 -10.12 3.24
N THR A 261 3.46 -11.34 3.33
CA THR A 261 2.69 -12.55 3.62
C THR A 261 3.15 -13.16 4.93
N VAL A 262 2.30 -13.95 5.59
CA VAL A 262 2.63 -14.62 6.85
C VAL A 262 2.23 -16.09 6.78
N SER A 263 2.99 -16.96 7.45
CA SER A 263 2.66 -18.37 7.63
C SER A 263 3.05 -18.84 9.03
N PRO A 264 2.15 -19.46 9.82
CA PRO A 264 0.74 -19.69 9.52
C PRO A 264 -0.08 -18.39 9.59
N GLN A 265 -1.14 -18.29 8.77
CA GLN A 265 -2.06 -17.14 8.81
C GLN A 265 -3.18 -17.30 9.84
N ILE A 266 -3.52 -18.52 10.21
CA ILE A 266 -4.51 -18.83 11.24
C ILE A 266 -3.84 -19.66 12.34
N VAL A 267 -4.06 -19.26 13.59
CA VAL A 267 -3.63 -20.03 14.76
C VAL A 267 -4.75 -20.08 15.81
N PRO A 268 -4.81 -21.17 16.61
CA PRO A 268 -5.79 -21.28 17.68
C PRO A 268 -5.45 -20.34 18.86
N THR A 269 -6.46 -19.89 19.59
CA THR A 269 -6.28 -19.34 20.94
C THR A 269 -5.90 -20.49 21.88
N GLY A 270 -4.74 -20.40 22.56
CA GLY A 270 -4.31 -21.54 23.39
C GLY A 270 -3.15 -21.33 24.36
N GLY A 271 -2.64 -20.11 24.51
CA GLY A 271 -1.51 -19.82 25.41
C GLY A 271 -0.18 -20.48 25.02
N ALA A 272 -0.13 -21.24 23.92
CA ALA A 272 1.08 -21.76 23.33
C ALA A 272 1.80 -20.69 22.52
N THR A 273 3.12 -20.74 22.51
CA THR A 273 3.92 -19.86 21.65
C THR A 273 3.88 -20.36 20.22
N HIS A 274 3.38 -19.52 19.32
CA HIS A 274 3.37 -19.77 17.87
C HIS A 274 4.55 -19.07 17.21
N VAL A 275 5.07 -19.66 16.14
CA VAL A 275 6.11 -19.06 15.29
C VAL A 275 5.49 -18.68 13.96
N PHE A 276 5.64 -17.42 13.58
CA PHE A 276 5.12 -16.83 12.36
C PHE A 276 6.29 -16.47 11.45
N THR A 277 6.26 -16.97 10.23
CA THR A 277 7.21 -16.63 9.18
C THR A 277 6.59 -15.55 8.30
N TYR A 278 7.17 -14.36 8.31
CA TYR A 278 6.77 -13.26 7.46
C TYR A 278 7.68 -13.21 6.23
N THR A 279 7.09 -13.05 5.04
CA THR A 279 7.83 -12.85 3.79
C THR A 279 7.36 -11.55 3.17
N THR A 280 8.24 -10.54 3.21
CA THR A 280 8.05 -9.21 2.64
C THR A 280 8.71 -9.18 1.26
N THR A 281 7.93 -8.90 0.22
CA THR A 281 8.39 -8.77 -1.17
C THR A 281 8.34 -7.31 -1.57
N VAL A 282 9.47 -6.75 -1.98
CA VAL A 282 9.61 -5.40 -2.54
C VAL A 282 9.72 -5.51 -4.06
N GLN A 283 8.74 -4.99 -4.78
CA GLN A 283 8.68 -4.96 -6.23
C GLN A 283 8.91 -3.55 -6.76
N ASN A 284 9.82 -3.39 -7.72
CA ASN A 284 9.94 -2.13 -8.45
C ASN A 284 8.89 -2.09 -9.56
N VAL A 285 7.82 -1.35 -9.33
CA VAL A 285 6.75 -1.10 -10.31
C VAL A 285 7.09 0.03 -11.27
N GLY A 286 8.24 0.69 -11.08
CA GLY A 286 8.72 1.78 -11.91
C GLY A 286 9.61 1.42 -13.08
N THR A 287 9.93 2.46 -13.85
CA THR A 287 10.68 2.37 -15.10
C THR A 287 12.18 2.53 -14.92
N GLU A 288 12.65 2.81 -13.71
CA GLU A 288 14.07 2.96 -13.39
C GLU A 288 14.46 2.10 -12.20
N THR A 289 15.70 1.61 -12.20
CA THR A 289 16.27 0.86 -11.07
C THR A 289 16.19 1.70 -9.79
N GLN A 290 15.61 1.13 -8.74
CA GLN A 290 15.61 1.70 -7.40
C GLN A 290 16.77 1.13 -6.59
N LEU A 291 17.38 1.95 -5.75
CA LEU A 291 18.48 1.55 -4.89
C LEU A 291 17.96 1.49 -3.46
N LEU A 292 17.80 0.30 -2.91
CA LEU A 292 17.35 0.13 -1.55
C LEU A 292 18.49 0.44 -0.58
N THR A 293 18.22 1.23 0.45
CA THR A 293 19.18 1.54 1.53
C THR A 293 18.81 0.84 2.85
N GLY A 294 17.57 0.40 2.98
CA GLY A 294 17.14 -0.35 4.14
C GLY A 294 15.70 -0.83 4.03
N ILE A 295 15.23 -1.45 5.11
CA ILE A 295 13.82 -1.79 5.30
C ILE A 295 13.52 -1.78 6.80
N ARG A 296 12.32 -1.33 7.15
CA ARG A 296 11.78 -1.35 8.52
C ARG A 296 10.54 -2.22 8.55
N ASP A 297 10.47 -3.11 9.52
CA ASP A 297 9.25 -3.82 9.86
C ASP A 297 8.79 -3.44 11.27
N VAL A 298 7.49 -3.25 11.47
CA VAL A 298 6.87 -3.07 12.80
C VAL A 298 6.04 -4.30 13.11
N LEU A 299 6.47 -5.07 14.11
CA LEU A 299 5.77 -6.28 14.53
C LEU A 299 4.46 -5.94 15.27
N PRO A 300 3.45 -6.82 15.19
CA PRO A 300 2.24 -6.67 16.00
C PRO A 300 2.56 -6.70 17.50
N LEU A 301 1.69 -6.08 18.30
CA LEU A 301 1.86 -6.02 19.75
C LEU A 301 1.92 -7.45 20.35
N GLY A 302 2.92 -7.70 21.18
CA GLY A 302 3.15 -9.02 21.80
C GLY A 302 3.93 -10.03 20.94
N PHE A 303 4.30 -9.67 19.71
CA PHE A 303 5.15 -10.48 18.84
C PHE A 303 6.62 -10.12 19.04
N ASN A 304 7.49 -11.11 19.15
CA ASN A 304 8.93 -10.91 19.34
C ASN A 304 9.71 -11.49 18.17
N TYR A 305 10.66 -10.73 17.63
CA TYR A 305 11.55 -11.21 16.57
C TYR A 305 12.42 -12.38 17.03
N LYS A 306 12.55 -13.42 16.21
CA LYS A 306 13.46 -14.54 16.45
C LYS A 306 14.82 -14.26 15.84
N LEU A 307 15.84 -14.15 16.70
CA LEU A 307 17.23 -13.95 16.27
C LEU A 307 17.70 -15.04 15.29
N ASN A 308 18.49 -14.63 14.31
CA ASN A 308 19.10 -15.47 13.28
C ASN A 308 18.10 -16.17 12.36
N THR A 309 16.91 -15.57 12.18
CA THR A 309 15.89 -16.06 11.25
C THR A 309 15.73 -15.20 10.00
N THR A 310 16.42 -14.06 9.94
CA THR A 310 16.39 -13.19 8.76
C THR A 310 17.05 -13.87 7.56
N SER A 311 16.35 -13.89 6.44
CA SER A 311 16.84 -14.41 5.15
C SER A 311 16.16 -13.71 3.96
N GLY A 312 16.44 -14.15 2.74
CA GLY A 312 15.88 -13.60 1.49
C GLY A 312 16.95 -12.95 0.60
N ASP A 313 16.51 -12.15 -0.37
CA ASP A 313 17.42 -11.45 -1.29
C ASP A 313 18.04 -10.19 -0.70
N LEU A 314 17.41 -9.59 0.31
CA LEU A 314 17.83 -8.31 0.87
C LEU A 314 18.99 -8.47 1.87
N THR A 315 18.87 -9.38 2.83
CA THR A 315 19.91 -9.60 3.84
C THR A 315 19.68 -10.90 4.60
N ASN A 316 20.74 -11.40 5.22
CA ASN A 316 20.70 -12.49 6.22
C ASN A 316 21.08 -11.99 7.63
N SER A 317 21.28 -10.68 7.80
CA SER A 317 21.68 -10.08 9.08
C SER A 317 20.47 -9.79 9.95
N ASN A 318 20.64 -9.88 11.27
CA ASN A 318 19.61 -9.47 12.21
C ASN A 318 19.35 -7.94 12.14
N PRO A 319 18.11 -7.50 12.38
CA PRO A 319 17.79 -6.07 12.49
C PRO A 319 18.39 -5.47 13.76
N SER A 320 18.49 -4.14 13.80
CA SER A 320 18.41 -3.43 15.06
C SER A 320 16.96 -3.39 15.53
N ALA A 321 16.71 -3.74 16.79
CA ALA A 321 15.36 -3.81 17.35
C ALA A 321 15.16 -2.74 18.42
N THR A 322 14.10 -1.96 18.29
CA THR A 322 13.70 -0.91 19.23
C THR A 322 12.29 -1.17 19.72
N LEU A 323 12.07 -1.09 21.04
CA LEU A 323 10.73 -1.19 21.61
C LEU A 323 10.05 0.19 21.57
N LEU A 324 8.92 0.27 20.88
CA LEU A 324 8.11 1.49 20.78
C LEU A 324 7.30 1.73 22.07
N ILE A 325 6.82 2.96 22.25
CA ILE A 325 6.05 3.38 23.44
C ILE A 325 4.73 2.59 23.55
N ASP A 326 4.17 2.18 22.43
CA ASP A 326 2.95 1.35 22.37
C ASP A 326 3.23 -0.14 22.65
N GLY A 327 4.48 -0.53 22.89
CA GLY A 327 4.91 -1.90 23.18
C GLY A 327 5.17 -2.78 21.96
N ARG A 328 5.08 -2.25 20.73
CA ARG A 328 5.46 -2.96 19.50
C ARG A 328 6.98 -2.92 19.28
N TRP A 329 7.50 -3.91 18.56
CA TRP A 329 8.90 -3.92 18.14
C TRP A 329 9.06 -3.31 16.75
N GLU A 330 9.88 -2.27 16.65
CA GLU A 330 10.40 -1.75 15.39
C GLU A 330 11.72 -2.45 15.06
N LEU A 331 11.77 -3.11 13.91
CA LEU A 331 12.93 -3.82 13.38
C LEU A 331 13.49 -3.04 12.19
N ASN A 332 14.72 -2.57 12.28
CA ASN A 332 15.36 -1.81 11.22
C ASN A 332 16.55 -2.57 10.64
N TRP A 333 16.58 -2.70 9.32
CA TRP A 333 17.75 -3.14 8.56
C TRP A 333 18.27 -1.97 7.74
N THR A 334 19.51 -1.57 8.00
CA THR A 334 20.25 -0.65 7.12
C THR A 334 21.23 -1.47 6.29
N PHE A 335 21.20 -1.29 4.98
CA PHE A 335 22.07 -2.02 4.07
C PHE A 335 23.43 -1.30 3.98
N PRO A 336 24.55 -2.01 4.20
CA PRO A 336 25.88 -1.40 4.14
C PRO A 336 26.28 -0.97 2.73
N SER A 337 25.64 -1.56 1.72
CA SER A 337 25.70 -1.17 0.32
C SER A 337 24.30 -1.24 -0.25
N GLU A 338 23.97 -0.32 -1.14
CA GLU A 338 22.65 -0.30 -1.75
C GLU A 338 22.35 -1.56 -2.55
N ILE A 339 21.08 -1.95 -2.54
CA ILE A 339 20.60 -3.12 -3.26
C ILE A 339 19.78 -2.65 -4.46
N PRO A 340 20.23 -2.88 -5.71
CA PRO A 340 19.48 -2.48 -6.89
C PRO A 340 18.27 -3.38 -7.11
N VAL A 341 17.13 -2.75 -7.35
CA VAL A 341 15.87 -3.37 -7.79
C VAL A 341 15.55 -2.82 -9.18
N PRO A 342 15.85 -3.53 -10.28
CA PRO A 342 15.59 -3.05 -11.63
C PRO A 342 14.09 -2.93 -11.92
N PRO A 343 13.68 -2.22 -12.99
CA PRO A 343 12.27 -2.14 -13.40
C PRO A 343 11.61 -3.51 -13.53
N GLY A 344 10.45 -3.70 -12.89
CA GLY A 344 9.75 -4.99 -12.81
C GLY A 344 10.43 -6.05 -11.94
N GLY A 345 11.60 -5.75 -11.36
CA GLY A 345 12.34 -6.65 -10.49
C GLY A 345 11.74 -6.72 -9.09
N THR A 346 12.00 -7.82 -8.40
CA THR A 346 11.55 -8.06 -7.02
C THR A 346 12.72 -8.42 -6.11
N LYS A 347 12.56 -8.16 -4.82
CA LYS A 347 13.46 -8.59 -3.73
C LYS A 347 12.66 -9.03 -2.53
N THR A 348 13.18 -9.98 -1.78
CA THR A 348 12.50 -10.54 -0.60
C THR A 348 13.27 -10.35 0.70
N LEU A 349 12.53 -10.14 1.79
CA LEU A 349 12.99 -10.28 3.18
C LEU A 349 12.09 -11.30 3.86
N VAL A 350 12.69 -12.28 4.51
CA VAL A 350 12.00 -13.31 5.30
C VAL A 350 12.45 -13.19 6.73
N ILE A 351 11.51 -13.14 7.67
CA ILE A 351 11.80 -13.12 9.11
C ILE A 351 10.87 -14.08 9.85
N GLN A 352 11.25 -14.48 11.07
CA GLN A 352 10.35 -15.15 11.98
C GLN A 352 10.11 -14.33 13.24
N ALA A 353 8.88 -14.33 13.72
CA ALA A 353 8.50 -13.83 15.03
C ALA A 353 7.78 -14.90 15.83
N GLU A 354 7.81 -14.79 17.15
CA GLU A 354 7.08 -15.66 18.06
C GLU A 354 6.19 -14.86 19.00
N ALA A 355 4.98 -15.39 19.25
CA ALA A 355 3.99 -14.74 20.08
C ALA A 355 3.06 -15.77 20.75
N GLN A 356 2.43 -15.33 21.84
CA GLN A 356 1.26 -15.99 22.45
C GLN A 356 0.05 -15.06 22.29
N PRO A 357 -0.45 -14.87 21.06
CA PRO A 357 -1.41 -13.82 20.81
C PRO A 357 -2.79 -14.20 21.35
N GLY A 358 -3.52 -13.20 21.84
CA GLY A 358 -4.94 -13.35 22.18
C GLY A 358 -5.81 -13.38 20.92
N LEU A 359 -7.11 -13.71 21.12
CA LEU A 359 -8.12 -13.66 20.06
C LEU A 359 -8.09 -12.30 19.35
N GLY A 360 -8.01 -12.32 18.01
CA GLY A 360 -7.98 -11.09 17.22
C GLY A 360 -7.20 -11.19 15.92
N ASN A 361 -7.16 -10.08 15.21
CA ASN A 361 -6.43 -9.92 13.96
C ASN A 361 -5.19 -9.05 14.19
N TRP A 362 -4.03 -9.56 13.83
CA TRP A 362 -2.73 -8.95 14.09
C TRP A 362 -2.00 -8.70 12.78
N TYR A 363 -1.39 -7.54 12.63
CA TYR A 363 -0.80 -7.13 11.36
C TYR A 363 0.64 -6.66 11.52
N ILE A 364 1.44 -6.85 10.47
CA ILE A 364 2.80 -6.36 10.34
C ILE A 364 2.85 -5.23 9.31
N GLU A 365 3.62 -4.19 9.58
CA GLU A 365 3.87 -3.11 8.64
C GLU A 365 5.30 -3.20 8.13
N ALA A 366 5.51 -3.09 6.82
CA ALA A 366 6.82 -3.11 6.19
C ALA A 366 7.04 -1.85 5.34
N ILE A 367 8.19 -1.20 5.51
CA ILE A 367 8.54 0.08 4.88
C ILE A 367 9.96 -0.04 4.31
N PRO A 368 10.12 -0.22 2.99
CA PRO A 368 11.44 -0.15 2.38
C PRO A 368 11.91 1.31 2.30
N PHE A 369 13.18 1.51 2.64
CA PHE A 369 13.89 2.75 2.40
C PHE A 369 14.67 2.61 1.11
N TYR A 370 14.49 3.57 0.24
CA TYR A 370 15.24 3.66 -0.99
C TYR A 370 15.83 5.04 -1.09
N LYS A 371 16.86 5.07 -1.89
CA LYS A 371 17.64 6.24 -2.14
C LYS A 371 16.68 7.27 -2.83
N GLY A 372 16.47 8.47 -2.25
CA GLY A 372 15.61 9.57 -2.73
C GLY A 372 15.97 10.26 -4.05
N GLN A 373 15.23 11.31 -4.46
CA GLN A 373 15.47 11.97 -5.75
C GLN A 373 16.71 12.90 -5.71
N GLY A 374 17.32 13.13 -6.87
CA GLY A 374 18.32 14.19 -7.06
C GLY A 374 17.63 15.53 -7.28
N ILE A 375 17.82 16.13 -8.46
CA ILE A 375 17.18 17.40 -8.83
C ILE A 375 16.25 17.15 -10.01
N LYS A 376 15.00 17.62 -9.89
CA LYS A 376 14.01 17.62 -10.97
C LYS A 376 13.52 19.03 -11.22
N VAL A 377 13.61 19.48 -12.46
CA VAL A 377 13.05 20.76 -12.92
C VAL A 377 12.08 20.49 -14.07
N ASN A 378 10.85 21.00 -13.94
CA ASN A 378 9.78 20.77 -14.92
C ASN A 378 9.58 21.97 -15.86
N LYS A 379 8.59 21.82 -16.74
CA LYS A 379 8.39 22.58 -17.97
C LYS A 379 8.43 24.11 -17.80
N LEU A 380 9.02 24.83 -18.76
CA LEU A 380 9.01 26.30 -18.79
C LEU A 380 9.57 26.98 -17.53
N ALA A 381 10.32 26.26 -16.71
CA ALA A 381 11.00 26.83 -15.57
C ALA A 381 12.28 27.53 -16.00
N HIS A 382 12.61 28.62 -15.31
CA HIS A 382 13.89 29.29 -15.38
C HIS A 382 14.61 29.14 -14.04
N VAL A 383 15.85 28.66 -14.08
CA VAL A 383 16.72 28.56 -12.91
C VAL A 383 17.93 29.46 -13.12
N ASP A 384 18.13 30.43 -12.23
CA ASP A 384 19.32 31.27 -12.17
C ASP A 384 20.14 30.87 -10.93
N GLY A 385 21.16 30.04 -11.16
CA GLY A 385 22.02 29.45 -10.14
C GLY A 385 22.45 28.01 -10.45
N GLU A 386 23.37 27.46 -9.65
CA GLU A 386 23.89 26.10 -9.88
C GLU A 386 22.92 25.00 -9.44
N LEU A 387 22.86 23.91 -10.21
CA LEU A 387 22.18 22.67 -9.84
C LEU A 387 23.22 21.60 -9.49
N VAL A 388 23.23 21.13 -8.25
CA VAL A 388 24.24 20.19 -7.75
C VAL A 388 23.58 18.99 -7.07
N SER A 389 23.79 17.81 -7.62
CA SER A 389 23.32 16.53 -7.08
C SER A 389 24.52 15.69 -6.64
N THR A 390 24.76 15.56 -5.34
CA THR A 390 26.07 15.09 -4.82
C THR A 390 26.22 13.58 -4.72
N SER A 391 25.11 12.82 -4.72
CA SER A 391 25.13 11.36 -4.80
C SER A 391 24.96 10.89 -6.24
N ASP A 392 24.89 9.58 -6.49
CA ASP A 392 24.60 8.93 -7.78
C ASP A 392 23.20 9.27 -8.36
N ARG A 393 22.62 10.43 -8.00
CA ARG A 393 21.26 10.82 -8.35
C ARG A 393 21.24 11.68 -9.56
N LYS A 394 20.18 11.49 -10.33
CA LYS A 394 19.98 12.19 -11.57
C LYS A 394 19.65 13.67 -11.35
N VAL A 395 20.17 14.50 -12.25
CA VAL A 395 19.61 15.82 -12.54
C VAL A 395 18.75 15.66 -13.79
N MET A 396 17.48 16.03 -13.69
CA MET A 396 16.50 15.83 -14.75
C MET A 396 15.76 17.14 -15.03
N LEU A 397 15.93 17.66 -16.25
CA LEU A 397 15.29 18.90 -16.71
C LEU A 397 14.30 18.57 -17.82
N LYS A 398 13.05 19.05 -17.70
CA LYS A 398 11.95 18.62 -18.57
C LYS A 398 11.23 19.78 -19.26
N GLY A 399 11.40 19.91 -20.58
CA GLY A 399 10.51 20.68 -21.45
C GLY A 399 10.70 22.19 -21.40
N ASN A 400 11.38 22.80 -22.37
CA ASN A 400 11.53 24.27 -22.44
C ASN A 400 12.11 24.87 -21.13
N VAL A 401 13.06 24.18 -20.49
CA VAL A 401 13.69 24.65 -19.24
C VAL A 401 14.92 25.47 -19.59
N HIS A 402 15.10 26.59 -18.90
CA HIS A 402 16.27 27.44 -19.01
C HIS A 402 17.06 27.37 -17.70
N VAL A 403 18.37 27.13 -17.77
CA VAL A 403 19.26 27.17 -16.61
C VAL A 403 20.43 28.10 -16.91
N ASP A 404 20.52 29.19 -16.17
CA ASP A 404 21.60 30.19 -16.26
C ASP A 404 22.68 29.86 -15.23
N GLY A 405 23.15 28.60 -15.25
CA GLY A 405 23.91 28.00 -14.16
C GLY A 405 24.63 26.72 -14.56
N GLY A 406 25.56 26.28 -13.72
CA GLY A 406 26.24 24.99 -13.90
C GLY A 406 25.37 23.82 -13.45
N ILE A 407 25.61 22.63 -14.01
CA ILE A 407 25.03 21.38 -13.52
C ILE A 407 26.16 20.47 -13.06
N ARG A 408 26.09 19.96 -11.84
CA ARG A 408 27.03 18.95 -11.33
C ARG A 408 26.24 17.78 -10.75
N SER A 409 26.56 16.57 -11.16
CA SER A 409 25.78 15.40 -10.78
C SER A 409 26.69 14.19 -10.56
N GLY A 410 26.57 13.53 -9.41
CA GLY A 410 27.15 12.19 -9.23
C GLY A 410 26.35 11.12 -10.01
N GLY A 411 25.07 11.37 -10.27
CA GLY A 411 24.22 10.52 -11.11
C GLY A 411 24.08 11.02 -12.55
N PRO A 412 23.25 10.35 -13.37
CA PRO A 412 23.10 10.71 -14.77
C PRO A 412 22.41 12.06 -14.97
N VAL A 413 22.80 12.81 -15.98
CA VAL A 413 22.13 14.06 -16.36
C VAL A 413 21.21 13.80 -17.54
N ARG A 414 19.92 14.14 -17.41
CA ARG A 414 18.92 13.97 -18.47
C ARG A 414 18.27 15.30 -18.81
N LEU A 415 18.62 15.81 -19.99
CA LEU A 415 18.04 17.01 -20.57
C LEU A 415 17.00 16.58 -21.59
N HIS A 416 15.72 16.77 -21.27
CA HIS A 416 14.63 16.42 -22.18
C HIS A 416 14.40 17.53 -23.23
N GLN A 417 13.23 17.57 -23.86
CA GLN A 417 12.95 18.42 -25.01
C GLN A 417 13.16 19.92 -24.73
N ASN A 418 13.84 20.61 -25.66
CA ASN A 418 14.07 22.06 -25.64
C ASN A 418 14.67 22.59 -24.33
N VAL A 419 15.55 21.84 -23.67
CA VAL A 419 16.25 22.33 -22.48
C VAL A 419 17.48 23.12 -22.89
N HIS A 420 17.65 24.32 -22.36
CA HIS A 420 18.79 25.18 -22.64
C HIS A 420 19.59 25.46 -21.37
N ILE A 421 20.87 25.10 -21.39
CA ILE A 421 21.84 25.46 -20.35
C ILE A 421 22.66 26.62 -20.89
N HIS A 422 22.28 27.82 -20.46
CA HIS A 422 22.94 29.05 -20.86
C HIS A 422 24.17 29.27 -19.99
N HIS A 423 25.12 30.03 -20.56
CA HIS A 423 26.32 30.57 -19.92
C HIS A 423 27.63 29.81 -20.22
N SER A 424 28.50 30.45 -21.00
CA SER A 424 29.77 29.90 -21.51
C SER A 424 30.83 29.59 -20.44
N ALA A 425 30.71 30.18 -19.24
CA ALA A 425 31.62 29.88 -18.13
C ALA A 425 31.16 28.67 -17.28
N ASN A 426 29.92 28.22 -17.47
CA ASN A 426 29.33 27.15 -16.65
C ASN A 426 29.65 25.77 -17.24
N LYS A 427 29.76 24.78 -16.36
CA LYS A 427 30.10 23.40 -16.73
C LYS A 427 28.92 22.49 -16.44
N VAL A 428 28.66 21.56 -17.34
CA VAL A 428 27.83 20.38 -17.06
C VAL A 428 28.77 19.22 -16.75
N VAL A 429 28.69 18.72 -15.53
CA VAL A 429 29.59 17.69 -14.99
C VAL A 429 28.77 16.51 -14.50
N SER A 430 29.10 15.30 -14.94
CA SER A 430 28.42 14.06 -14.55
C SER A 430 29.40 12.92 -14.27
N GLU A 431 29.31 12.26 -13.12
CA GLU A 431 30.02 10.99 -12.89
C GLU A 431 29.36 9.79 -13.59
N ASN A 432 28.29 10.04 -14.34
CA ASN A 432 27.50 9.04 -15.05
C ASN A 432 27.16 9.52 -16.48
N ASP A 433 26.27 8.80 -17.15
CA ASP A 433 25.77 9.15 -18.49
C ASP A 433 25.12 10.53 -18.53
N ILE A 434 25.30 11.22 -19.65
CA ILE A 434 24.59 12.46 -20.00
C ILE A 434 23.77 12.18 -21.26
N MET A 435 22.46 12.44 -21.18
CA MET A 435 21.55 12.31 -22.32
C MET A 435 20.88 13.65 -22.61
N LEU A 436 21.09 14.14 -23.83
CA LEU A 436 20.40 15.30 -24.39
C LEU A 436 19.37 14.81 -25.41
N GLN A 437 18.10 15.08 -25.13
CA GLN A 437 17.00 14.75 -26.02
C GLN A 437 16.71 15.90 -27.00
N GLN A 438 15.56 15.83 -27.67
CA GLN A 438 15.26 16.68 -28.81
C GLN A 438 15.46 18.18 -28.54
N ASN A 439 16.29 18.83 -29.35
CA ASN A 439 16.64 20.26 -29.24
C ASN A 439 17.22 20.71 -27.88
N ALA A 440 17.75 19.80 -27.07
CA ALA A 440 18.47 20.19 -25.86
C ALA A 440 19.83 20.80 -26.21
N HIS A 441 20.19 21.89 -25.56
CA HIS A 441 21.33 22.72 -25.91
C HIS A 441 22.17 23.07 -24.67
N ILE A 442 23.49 22.99 -24.81
CA ILE A 442 24.44 23.39 -23.76
C ILE A 442 25.48 24.33 -24.37
N ASP A 443 25.54 25.58 -23.89
CA ASP A 443 26.52 26.58 -24.33
C ASP A 443 27.94 26.28 -23.78
N GLY A 444 27.99 25.63 -22.62
CA GLY A 444 29.18 25.43 -21.81
C GLY A 444 29.91 24.09 -22.01
N VAL A 445 30.99 23.90 -21.25
CA VAL A 445 31.82 22.68 -21.30
C VAL A 445 31.11 21.51 -20.65
N VAL A 446 31.17 20.33 -21.28
CA VAL A 446 30.57 19.09 -20.78
C VAL A 446 31.66 18.10 -20.38
N LEU A 447 31.68 17.68 -19.11
CA LEU A 447 32.58 16.65 -18.58
C LEU A 447 31.78 15.45 -18.07
N TYR A 448 32.12 14.25 -18.50
CA TYR A 448 31.36 13.06 -18.14
C TYR A 448 32.24 11.81 -17.98
N VAL A 449 31.85 10.87 -17.11
CA VAL A 449 32.53 9.57 -16.98
C VAL A 449 31.88 8.51 -17.85
N GLY A 450 30.54 8.50 -17.91
CA GLY A 450 29.74 7.54 -18.67
C GLY A 450 29.73 7.81 -20.17
N GLN A 451 28.55 7.78 -20.78
CA GLN A 451 28.33 8.09 -22.19
C GLN A 451 27.64 9.44 -22.37
N LEU A 452 27.98 10.17 -23.42
CA LEU A 452 27.23 11.33 -23.89
C LEU A 452 26.35 10.92 -25.07
N GLN A 453 25.04 11.04 -24.92
CA GLN A 453 24.04 10.71 -25.94
C GLN A 453 23.32 11.96 -26.41
N LEU A 454 23.38 12.24 -27.71
CA LEU A 454 22.69 13.36 -28.36
C LEU A 454 21.58 12.82 -29.27
N GLN A 455 20.34 13.24 -29.03
CA GLN A 455 19.22 12.96 -29.93
C GLN A 455 19.03 14.07 -30.97
N SER A 456 17.96 14.00 -31.76
CA SER A 456 17.70 14.92 -32.87
C SER A 456 17.70 16.39 -32.42
N GLY A 457 18.52 17.23 -33.05
CA GLY A 457 18.60 18.67 -32.75
C GLY A 457 19.33 19.02 -31.46
N ALA A 458 19.81 18.04 -30.69
CA ALA A 458 20.62 18.30 -29.50
C ALA A 458 22.03 18.76 -29.86
N SER A 459 22.60 19.72 -29.12
CA SER A 459 23.99 20.15 -29.31
C SER A 459 24.68 20.59 -28.02
N VAL A 460 26.01 20.59 -28.11
CA VAL A 460 26.92 21.17 -27.13
C VAL A 460 27.85 22.08 -27.90
N ASP A 461 27.88 23.37 -27.57
CA ASP A 461 28.58 24.38 -28.36
C ASP A 461 30.07 24.49 -27.99
N ALA A 462 30.40 24.20 -26.73
CA ALA A 462 31.79 24.13 -26.28
C ALA A 462 32.35 22.70 -26.32
N ALA A 463 33.50 22.48 -25.67
CA ALA A 463 34.13 21.16 -25.62
C ALA A 463 33.32 20.16 -24.78
N SER A 464 33.19 18.93 -25.28
CA SER A 464 32.74 17.76 -24.51
C SER A 464 33.89 16.78 -24.31
N GLN A 465 34.13 16.32 -23.08
CA GLN A 465 35.22 15.42 -22.75
C GLN A 465 34.77 14.29 -21.83
N GLN A 466 35.01 13.06 -22.25
CA GLN A 466 34.95 11.91 -21.35
C GLN A 466 36.19 11.88 -20.46
N VAL A 467 36.01 11.68 -19.15
CA VAL A 467 37.09 11.66 -18.17
C VAL A 467 37.08 10.36 -17.34
N PRO A 468 38.20 9.95 -16.74
CA PRO A 468 38.24 8.74 -15.90
C PRO A 468 37.33 8.85 -14.67
N ALA A 469 36.80 7.72 -14.20
CA ALA A 469 36.05 7.65 -12.94
C ALA A 469 36.89 8.20 -11.76
N GLY A 470 36.25 8.96 -10.87
CA GLY A 470 36.90 9.59 -9.71
C GLY A 470 37.76 10.82 -10.01
N SER A 471 37.77 11.33 -11.25
CA SER A 471 38.50 12.56 -11.63
C SER A 471 37.66 13.85 -11.53
N LEU A 472 36.36 13.73 -11.28
CA LEU A 472 35.44 14.84 -11.20
C LEU A 472 35.24 15.29 -9.75
N THR A 473 34.99 16.59 -9.57
CA THR A 473 34.57 17.15 -8.29
C THR A 473 33.14 17.64 -8.43
N ILE A 474 32.20 16.91 -7.83
CA ILE A 474 30.77 17.23 -7.93
C ILE A 474 30.38 18.35 -6.97
N VAL A 475 30.85 18.30 -5.73
CA VAL A 475 30.55 19.35 -4.73
C VAL A 475 31.54 20.50 -4.88
N PRO A 476 31.11 21.73 -5.22
CA PRO A 476 32.01 22.87 -5.31
C PRO A 476 32.69 23.17 -3.96
N THR A 477 33.92 23.67 -4.02
CA THR A 477 34.72 24.01 -2.83
C THR A 477 34.03 25.12 -2.03
N GLY A 478 33.70 24.87 -0.76
CA GLY A 478 32.96 25.82 0.10
C GLY A 478 31.52 25.44 0.38
N LEU A 479 30.96 24.46 -0.35
CA LEU A 479 29.64 23.90 -0.07
C LEU A 479 29.80 22.61 0.73
N SER A 480 29.69 22.69 2.05
CA SER A 480 29.67 21.52 2.93
C SER A 480 28.26 20.94 3.06
N SER A 481 28.16 19.69 3.51
CA SER A 481 26.89 19.12 4.00
C SER A 481 26.22 20.06 5.02
N PRO A 482 24.88 20.06 5.12
CA PRO A 482 24.15 20.86 6.08
C PRO A 482 24.73 20.67 7.49
N ALA A 483 24.96 21.78 8.20
CA ALA A 483 25.48 21.72 9.58
C ALA A 483 24.39 21.34 10.59
N PHE A 484 23.12 21.54 10.22
CA PHE A 484 21.95 21.25 11.03
C PHE A 484 21.02 20.34 10.22
N LEU A 485 20.76 19.13 10.75
CA LEU A 485 20.03 18.08 10.04
C LEU A 485 18.58 17.94 10.50
N THR A 486 18.11 18.75 11.45
CA THR A 486 16.71 18.77 11.91
C THR A 486 16.30 20.18 12.31
N GLY A 487 15.08 20.53 11.93
CA GLY A 487 14.36 21.68 12.44
C GLY A 487 14.02 21.49 13.91
N THR A 488 14.45 22.40 14.78
CA THR A 488 14.14 22.33 16.23
C THR A 488 13.04 23.31 16.64
N GLY A 489 12.62 24.18 15.72
CA GLY A 489 11.55 25.15 15.95
C GLY A 489 10.17 24.68 15.50
N PRO A 490 9.14 25.53 15.65
CA PRO A 490 7.78 25.20 15.24
C PRO A 490 7.62 25.17 13.72
N ASP A 491 6.56 24.50 13.25
CA ASP A 491 6.11 24.58 11.86
C ASP A 491 5.65 26.02 11.53
N ILE A 492 5.99 26.47 10.33
CA ILE A 492 5.63 27.78 9.79
C ILE A 492 4.70 27.59 8.60
N THR A 493 3.53 28.23 8.66
CA THR A 493 2.61 28.33 7.51
C THR A 493 2.45 29.79 7.11
N VAL A 494 2.91 30.12 5.91
CA VAL A 494 2.70 31.44 5.28
C VAL A 494 1.38 31.36 4.53
N LYS A 495 0.38 32.12 5.01
CA LYS A 495 -0.98 32.04 4.49
C LYS A 495 -1.15 32.88 3.23
N LYS A 496 -2.12 32.48 2.40
CA LYS A 496 -2.52 33.21 1.20
C LYS A 496 -2.71 34.71 1.47
N ASN A 497 -2.12 35.56 0.62
CA ASN A 497 -2.19 37.02 0.67
C ASN A 497 -1.72 37.64 2.01
N GLN A 498 -0.94 36.91 2.80
CA GLN A 498 -0.36 37.42 4.05
C GLN A 498 1.16 37.40 3.95
N PRO A 499 1.79 38.58 3.73
CA PRO A 499 3.24 38.69 3.75
C PRO A 499 3.80 38.29 5.11
N VAL A 500 4.80 37.40 5.10
CA VAL A 500 5.56 37.01 6.28
C VAL A 500 7.02 37.26 6.00
N THR A 501 7.69 37.99 6.90
CA THR A 501 9.15 38.07 6.92
C THR A 501 9.66 37.10 7.96
N LEU A 502 10.51 36.17 7.54
CA LEU A 502 11.15 35.20 8.42
C LEU A 502 12.59 35.64 8.67
N THR A 503 12.95 35.72 9.94
CA THR A 503 14.34 35.96 10.37
C THR A 503 15.13 34.64 10.34
N PRO A 504 16.47 34.67 10.21
CA PRO A 504 17.30 33.47 10.29
C PRO A 504 17.05 32.67 11.57
N GLY A 505 16.98 31.34 11.46
CA GLY A 505 16.66 30.47 12.59
C GLY A 505 16.38 29.02 12.23
N SER A 506 16.04 28.21 13.23
CA SER A 506 15.65 26.81 13.06
C SER A 506 14.14 26.67 13.22
N TYR A 507 13.50 25.96 12.30
CA TYR A 507 12.06 25.81 12.16
C TYR A 507 11.71 24.37 11.80
N GLY A 508 10.48 23.94 12.03
CA GLY A 508 9.98 22.64 11.60
C GLY A 508 9.72 22.62 10.09
N LYS A 509 8.48 22.33 9.69
CA LYS A 509 8.05 22.40 8.29
C LYS A 509 7.75 23.85 7.88
N LEU A 510 8.21 24.25 6.70
CA LEU A 510 7.80 25.50 6.05
C LEU A 510 6.80 25.20 4.94
N LYS A 511 5.55 25.64 5.13
CA LYS A 511 4.48 25.59 4.13
C LYS A 511 4.16 27.01 3.67
N ILE A 512 4.39 27.31 2.40
CA ILE A 512 4.01 28.58 1.78
C ILE A 512 2.76 28.28 0.96
N GLU A 513 1.60 28.76 1.39
CA GLU A 513 0.33 28.52 0.71
C GLU A 513 0.27 29.22 -0.66
N LYS A 514 -0.77 28.89 -1.43
CA LYS A 514 -1.00 29.47 -2.75
C LYS A 514 -1.14 30.99 -2.66
N GLN A 515 -0.47 31.73 -3.56
CA GLN A 515 -0.49 33.21 -3.59
C GLN A 515 -0.06 33.82 -2.24
N ALA A 516 0.86 33.17 -1.53
CA ALA A 516 1.43 33.68 -0.30
C ALA A 516 2.79 34.35 -0.58
N TYR A 517 3.17 35.28 0.30
CA TYR A 517 4.36 36.12 0.12
C TYR A 517 5.31 35.87 1.30
N LEU A 518 6.50 35.36 1.04
CA LEU A 518 7.52 35.12 2.05
C LEU A 518 8.76 35.98 1.75
N THR A 519 9.25 36.71 2.74
CA THR A 519 10.58 37.32 2.69
C THR A 519 11.53 36.57 3.62
N LEU A 520 12.66 36.11 3.09
CA LEU A 520 13.79 35.62 3.88
C LEU A 520 14.85 36.72 4.00
N GLU A 521 15.23 37.06 5.22
CA GLU A 521 16.37 37.95 5.46
C GLU A 521 17.71 37.19 5.41
N ALA A 522 18.80 37.90 5.15
CA ALA A 522 20.15 37.32 5.14
C ALA A 522 20.49 36.55 6.41
N GLY A 523 20.99 35.32 6.24
CA GLY A 523 21.42 34.45 7.32
C GLY A 523 21.16 32.96 7.04
N GLN A 524 21.27 32.14 8.08
CA GLN A 524 21.11 30.69 8.00
C GLN A 524 19.75 30.24 8.53
N TYR A 525 19.09 29.39 7.76
CA TYR A 525 17.83 28.75 8.08
C TYR A 525 17.99 27.24 8.13
N SER A 526 17.28 26.58 9.03
CA SER A 526 17.10 25.13 8.98
C SER A 526 15.63 24.74 9.08
N PHE A 527 15.20 23.81 8.22
CA PHE A 527 13.85 23.27 8.13
C PHE A 527 13.86 21.75 8.08
N ASP A 528 12.79 21.12 8.54
CA ASP A 528 12.56 19.70 8.29
C ASP A 528 12.18 19.45 6.83
N GLU A 529 11.29 20.28 6.29
CA GLU A 529 10.75 20.18 4.93
C GLU A 529 10.36 21.58 4.46
N VAL A 530 10.56 21.88 3.18
CA VAL A 530 10.14 23.16 2.58
C VAL A 530 9.23 22.87 1.41
N ARG A 531 8.01 23.42 1.47
CA ARG A 531 7.04 23.34 0.38
C ARG A 531 6.44 24.71 0.08
N ALA A 532 6.62 25.18 -1.15
CA ALA A 532 5.93 26.33 -1.69
C ALA A 532 4.84 25.88 -2.66
N HIS A 533 3.62 26.34 -2.45
CA HIS A 533 2.49 26.05 -3.32
C HIS A 533 2.43 27.01 -4.52
N GLN A 534 1.47 26.78 -5.40
CA GLN A 534 1.31 27.52 -6.66
C GLN A 534 1.25 29.04 -6.44
N ASP A 535 1.87 29.81 -7.33
CA ASP A 535 1.90 31.29 -7.27
C ASP A 535 2.48 31.88 -5.97
N ALA A 536 3.25 31.11 -5.20
CA ALA A 536 3.95 31.66 -4.05
C ALA A 536 5.08 32.58 -4.52
N GLU A 537 5.24 33.71 -3.83
CA GLU A 537 6.30 34.69 -4.07
C GLU A 537 7.29 34.63 -2.90
N ILE A 538 8.58 34.51 -3.23
CA ILE A 538 9.65 34.36 -2.25
C ILE A 538 10.73 35.43 -2.50
N ASP A 539 10.77 36.42 -1.63
CA ASP A 539 11.77 37.47 -1.63
C ASP A 539 13.00 37.03 -0.83
N LEU A 540 14.16 37.09 -1.46
CA LEU A 540 15.45 36.73 -0.90
C LEU A 540 16.24 38.03 -0.65
N ASN A 541 16.12 38.56 0.56
CA ASN A 541 16.74 39.83 0.95
C ASN A 541 18.19 39.63 1.40
N LEU A 542 19.12 39.87 0.48
CA LEU A 542 20.56 39.75 0.66
C LEU A 542 21.25 41.02 1.21
N SER A 543 20.48 42.06 1.56
CA SER A 543 21.06 43.32 2.07
C SER A 543 21.93 43.15 3.33
N GLY A 544 21.72 42.07 4.09
CA GLY A 544 22.51 41.70 5.27
C GLY A 544 23.59 40.64 5.03
N GLY A 545 23.78 40.15 3.79
CA GLY A 545 24.70 39.05 3.45
C GLY A 545 24.03 37.88 2.74
N THR A 546 24.65 36.70 2.80
CA THR A 546 24.19 35.49 2.10
C THR A 546 22.98 34.85 2.79
N ILE A 547 22.19 34.09 2.02
CA ILE A 547 21.11 33.24 2.54
C ILE A 547 21.50 31.78 2.37
N VAL A 548 21.44 31.02 3.45
CA VAL A 548 21.65 29.56 3.42
C VAL A 548 20.44 28.87 4.02
N VAL A 549 19.79 28.01 3.26
CA VAL A 549 18.62 27.25 3.68
C VAL A 549 18.98 25.77 3.72
N ASP A 550 19.02 25.21 4.92
CA ASP A 550 19.24 23.78 5.16
C ASP A 550 17.90 23.05 5.31
N VAL A 551 17.69 21.98 4.56
CA VAL A 551 16.43 21.20 4.57
C VAL A 551 16.74 19.73 4.85
N ALA A 552 16.12 19.15 5.89
CA ALA A 552 16.37 17.78 6.31
C ALA A 552 15.73 16.71 5.42
N LYS A 553 14.61 17.04 4.76
CA LYS A 553 13.87 16.16 3.84
C LYS A 553 13.89 16.72 2.43
N ASP A 554 12.74 16.88 1.79
CA ASP A 554 12.64 17.38 0.41
C ASP A 554 12.40 18.90 0.39
N LEU A 555 12.89 19.53 -0.69
CA LEU A 555 12.51 20.88 -1.07
C LEU A 555 11.62 20.79 -2.32
N THR A 556 10.40 21.29 -2.20
CA THR A 556 9.44 21.27 -3.31
C THR A 556 8.88 22.66 -3.54
N PHE A 557 9.11 23.21 -4.72
CA PHE A 557 8.39 24.37 -5.21
C PHE A 557 7.40 23.92 -6.28
N ASP A 558 6.12 24.18 -6.01
CA ASP A 558 5.05 23.93 -6.94
C ASP A 558 5.13 24.98 -8.09
N GLN A 559 4.05 25.16 -8.83
CA GLN A 559 4.08 25.80 -10.13
C GLN A 559 4.00 27.32 -10.02
N ARG A 560 4.66 28.04 -10.93
CA ARG A 560 4.69 29.52 -10.91
C ARG A 560 5.13 30.10 -9.56
N VAL A 561 6.01 29.39 -8.86
CA VAL A 561 6.72 30.00 -7.73
C VAL A 561 7.71 31.00 -8.31
N ASP A 562 7.64 32.24 -7.83
CA ASP A 562 8.51 33.31 -8.24
C ASP A 562 9.48 33.66 -7.11
N MET A 563 10.76 33.81 -7.45
CA MET A 563 11.81 34.16 -6.52
C MET A 563 12.47 35.45 -6.97
N GLU A 564 12.47 36.45 -6.10
CA GLU A 564 13.17 37.70 -6.33
C GLU A 564 14.36 37.82 -5.39
N VAL A 565 15.49 38.31 -5.90
CA VAL A 565 16.69 38.58 -5.10
C VAL A 565 16.85 40.08 -4.93
N VAL A 566 16.84 40.53 -3.67
CA VAL A 566 16.98 41.94 -3.32
C VAL A 566 18.37 42.19 -2.72
N GLY A 567 19.17 43.03 -3.38
CA GLY A 567 20.43 43.55 -2.82
C GLY A 567 21.65 42.63 -2.93
N GLY A 568 21.69 41.69 -3.87
CA GLY A 568 22.84 40.81 -4.09
C GLY A 568 22.74 39.98 -5.37
N SER A 569 23.44 38.85 -5.43
CA SER A 569 23.40 37.90 -6.54
C SER A 569 22.60 36.65 -6.17
N PRO A 570 21.86 36.02 -7.10
CA PRO A 570 21.29 34.69 -6.89
C PRO A 570 22.32 33.65 -6.42
N TYR A 571 23.58 33.78 -6.83
CA TYR A 571 24.67 32.90 -6.40
C TYR A 571 25.03 33.01 -4.90
N ASP A 572 24.56 34.05 -4.21
CA ASP A 572 24.71 34.23 -2.75
C ASP A 572 23.58 33.56 -1.93
N VAL A 573 22.64 32.90 -2.62
CA VAL A 573 21.56 32.10 -2.03
C VAL A 573 21.89 30.62 -2.25
N THR A 574 21.84 29.83 -1.18
CA THR A 574 22.09 28.39 -1.26
C THR A 574 21.00 27.59 -0.55
N PHE A 575 20.32 26.73 -1.29
CA PHE A 575 19.42 25.71 -0.76
C PHE A 575 20.15 24.37 -0.71
N ARG A 576 20.34 23.83 0.51
CA ARG A 576 20.96 22.52 0.74
C ARG A 576 19.92 21.57 1.29
N THR A 577 19.52 20.61 0.49
CA THR A 577 18.52 19.62 0.88
C THR A 577 19.14 18.26 1.05
N MET A 578 18.88 17.63 2.19
CA MET A 578 19.29 16.26 2.41
C MET A 578 18.53 15.32 1.48
N GLY A 579 17.26 15.57 1.16
CA GLY A 579 16.46 14.81 0.20
C GLY A 579 16.65 15.27 -1.24
N GLY A 580 15.55 15.35 -1.99
CA GLY A 580 15.50 15.83 -3.36
C GLY A 580 15.04 17.27 -3.50
N VAL A 581 15.37 17.88 -4.64
CA VAL A 581 14.85 19.18 -5.07
C VAL A 581 13.87 18.95 -6.21
N VAL A 582 12.64 19.47 -6.06
CA VAL A 582 11.63 19.46 -7.12
C VAL A 582 11.20 20.90 -7.39
N LEU A 583 11.51 21.37 -8.59
CA LEU A 583 11.10 22.67 -9.12
C LEU A 583 10.05 22.44 -10.21
N LYS A 584 8.79 22.79 -9.95
CA LYS A 584 7.71 22.55 -10.92
C LYS A 584 7.66 23.65 -12.00
N LYS A 585 6.66 23.56 -12.88
CA LYS A 585 6.61 24.30 -14.14
C LYS A 585 6.38 25.80 -13.96
N ASN A 586 6.77 26.58 -14.97
CA ASN A 586 6.57 28.03 -15.07
C ASN A 586 7.12 28.84 -13.87
N GLY A 587 8.02 28.26 -13.07
CA GLY A 587 8.62 28.95 -11.93
C GLY A 587 9.91 29.67 -12.32
N GLU A 588 10.18 30.76 -11.60
CA GLU A 588 11.39 31.58 -11.68
C GLU A 588 12.18 31.32 -10.40
N TYR A 589 13.26 30.54 -10.50
CA TYR A 589 14.00 30.06 -9.35
C TYR A 589 15.37 30.73 -9.27
N ARG A 590 15.66 31.36 -8.14
CA ARG A 590 16.93 32.08 -7.91
C ARG A 590 17.69 31.41 -6.76
N GLY A 591 18.91 30.98 -7.02
CA GLY A 591 19.76 30.35 -6.01
C GLY A 591 20.46 29.08 -6.48
N ASN A 592 21.45 28.66 -5.69
CA ASN A 592 22.10 27.37 -5.87
C ASN A 592 21.30 26.27 -5.18
N PHE A 593 20.96 25.21 -5.91
CA PHE A 593 20.19 24.07 -5.41
C PHE A 593 21.07 22.84 -5.27
N LEU A 594 21.29 22.40 -4.03
CA LEU A 594 22.12 21.26 -3.69
C LEU A 594 21.26 20.14 -3.12
N ALA A 595 21.16 19.02 -3.84
CA ALA A 595 20.53 17.79 -3.36
C ALA A 595 21.58 16.77 -2.94
N PHE A 596 21.55 16.36 -1.67
CA PHE A 596 22.41 15.29 -1.16
C PHE A 596 21.82 13.90 -1.40
N GLY A 597 20.52 13.79 -1.71
CA GLY A 597 19.87 12.55 -2.11
C GLY A 597 19.71 11.56 -0.95
N GLY A 598 19.06 11.99 0.10
CA GLY A 598 18.81 11.28 1.35
C GLY A 598 17.85 10.12 1.18
N GLU A 599 17.65 9.37 2.26
CA GLU A 599 16.75 8.22 2.25
C GLU A 599 15.30 8.69 2.09
N ARG A 600 14.57 8.06 1.17
CA ARG A 600 13.12 8.14 1.05
C ARG A 600 12.49 6.87 1.58
N GLN A 601 11.36 7.04 2.24
CA GLN A 601 10.47 5.96 2.59
C GLN A 601 9.58 5.68 1.39
N ALA A 602 9.40 4.41 1.01
CA ALA A 602 8.27 4.08 0.14
C ALA A 602 6.99 4.33 0.92
N ALA A 603 5.94 4.86 0.28
CA ALA A 603 4.67 4.96 0.95
C ALA A 603 4.21 3.55 1.35
N TYR A 604 3.56 3.46 2.50
CA TYR A 604 2.97 2.23 3.02
C TYR A 604 2.24 1.49 1.91
N THR A 605 2.56 0.21 1.79
CA THR A 605 1.92 -0.64 0.79
C THR A 605 1.08 -1.63 1.56
N TRP A 606 -0.22 -1.40 1.43
CA TRP A 606 -1.25 -2.36 1.78
C TRP A 606 -1.26 -3.42 0.69
N PRO A 607 -1.27 -4.72 1.02
CA PRO A 607 -1.68 -5.28 2.30
C PRO A 607 -0.56 -5.56 3.31
N ALA A 608 -0.84 -5.26 4.58
CA ALA A 608 -0.16 -5.83 5.74
C ALA A 608 -0.54 -7.31 5.89
N ALA A 609 0.40 -8.20 6.22
CA ALA A 609 0.07 -9.61 6.47
C ALA A 609 -0.76 -9.73 7.76
N VAL A 610 -1.94 -10.34 7.68
CA VAL A 610 -2.83 -10.54 8.83
C VAL A 610 -2.69 -11.96 9.38
N VAL A 611 -2.41 -12.05 10.68
CA VAL A 611 -2.55 -13.26 11.49
C VAL A 611 -3.91 -13.22 12.17
N ARG A 612 -4.75 -14.23 11.92
CA ARG A 612 -6.03 -14.43 12.59
C ARG A 612 -5.86 -15.43 13.73
N VAL A 613 -6.13 -14.99 14.95
CA VAL A 613 -6.15 -15.86 16.13
C VAL A 613 -7.60 -16.14 16.47
N MET A 614 -7.96 -17.43 16.48
CA MET A 614 -9.36 -17.87 16.53
C MET A 614 -9.57 -18.90 17.63
N ASP A 615 -10.75 -18.89 18.25
CA ASP A 615 -11.19 -19.95 19.14
C ASP A 615 -11.56 -21.19 18.31
N VAL A 616 -11.15 -22.37 18.78
CA VAL A 616 -11.46 -23.63 18.11
C VAL A 616 -12.45 -24.42 18.95
N PHE A 617 -13.49 -24.94 18.32
CA PHE A 617 -14.51 -25.74 18.96
C PHE A 617 -14.66 -27.09 18.25
N GLN A 618 -14.71 -28.16 19.05
CA GLN A 618 -15.19 -29.44 18.59
C GLN A 618 -16.72 -29.42 18.63
N VAL A 619 -17.34 -29.63 17.48
CA VAL A 619 -18.77 -29.85 17.40
C VAL A 619 -19.03 -31.33 17.25
N THR A 620 -19.90 -31.87 18.11
CA THR A 620 -20.35 -33.25 18.06
C THR A 620 -21.87 -33.26 18.01
N THR A 621 -22.40 -34.05 17.09
CA THR A 621 -23.84 -34.18 16.86
C THR A 621 -24.28 -35.59 17.18
N THR A 622 -25.33 -35.72 17.98
CA THR A 622 -25.85 -37.02 18.42
C THR A 622 -27.38 -37.08 18.26
N ASN A 623 -27.91 -38.28 18.08
CA ASN A 623 -29.35 -38.55 18.18
C ASN A 623 -29.58 -39.79 19.07
N ALA A 624 -30.83 -40.26 19.14
CA ALA A 624 -31.19 -41.44 19.92
C ALA A 624 -30.43 -42.73 19.53
N LEU A 625 -29.75 -42.76 18.39
CA LEU A 625 -29.01 -43.90 17.88
C LEU A 625 -27.47 -43.72 17.98
N GLY A 626 -26.99 -42.62 18.58
CA GLY A 626 -25.56 -42.35 18.77
C GLY A 626 -25.07 -41.10 18.05
N GLU A 627 -23.74 -40.99 17.88
CA GLU A 627 -23.11 -39.92 17.11
C GLU A 627 -23.48 -40.01 15.63
N ILE A 628 -23.83 -38.86 15.05
CA ILE A 628 -24.19 -38.73 13.63
C ILE A 628 -23.19 -37.88 12.85
N GLY A 629 -22.28 -37.18 13.53
CA GLY A 629 -21.19 -36.43 12.91
C GLY A 629 -20.43 -35.56 13.89
N SER A 630 -19.18 -35.25 13.54
CA SER A 630 -18.29 -34.36 14.26
C SER A 630 -17.50 -33.49 13.28
N PHE A 631 -17.24 -32.24 13.65
CA PHE A 631 -16.44 -31.30 12.87
C PHE A 631 -15.81 -30.23 13.77
N GLU A 632 -14.83 -29.50 13.25
CA GLU A 632 -14.19 -28.38 13.95
C GLU A 632 -14.75 -27.05 13.43
N GLN A 633 -15.11 -26.18 14.36
CA GLN A 633 -15.50 -24.80 14.07
C GLN A 633 -14.46 -23.85 14.64
N TRP A 634 -13.85 -23.06 13.76
CA TRP A 634 -12.94 -21.97 14.11
C TRP A 634 -13.73 -20.66 14.11
N VAL A 635 -13.65 -19.89 15.19
CA VAL A 635 -14.41 -18.64 15.37
C VAL A 635 -13.47 -17.52 15.78
N GLY A 636 -13.36 -16.50 14.93
CA GLY A 636 -12.58 -15.29 15.15
C GLY A 636 -13.47 -14.13 15.59
N ILE A 637 -12.89 -12.94 15.60
CA ILE A 637 -13.61 -11.70 15.95
C ILE A 637 -14.53 -11.19 14.83
N ASP A 638 -14.22 -11.55 13.58
CA ASP A 638 -14.84 -11.04 12.35
C ASP A 638 -15.11 -12.14 11.32
N SER A 639 -14.67 -13.37 11.57
CA SER A 639 -14.80 -14.47 10.62
C SER A 639 -14.96 -15.81 11.33
N SER A 640 -15.45 -16.81 10.60
CA SER A 640 -15.49 -18.18 11.08
C SER A 640 -15.16 -19.15 9.95
N PHE A 641 -14.48 -20.25 10.28
CA PHE A 641 -14.11 -21.27 9.32
C PHE A 641 -14.48 -22.65 9.83
N LEU A 642 -14.93 -23.48 8.91
CA LEU A 642 -15.27 -24.85 9.20
C LEU A 642 -14.13 -25.75 8.71
N ASN A 643 -13.52 -26.50 9.62
CA ASN A 643 -12.51 -27.51 9.26
C ASN A 643 -13.18 -28.89 9.32
N ARG A 644 -13.23 -29.59 8.19
CA ARG A 644 -13.95 -30.87 8.08
C ARG A 644 -13.00 -32.06 8.12
N PRO A 645 -12.85 -32.75 9.26
CA PRO A 645 -12.68 -34.19 9.24
C PRO A 645 -14.06 -34.83 9.21
N ILE A 646 -14.51 -35.32 8.05
CA ILE A 646 -15.65 -36.26 8.01
C ILE A 646 -15.14 -37.58 8.58
N VAL A 647 -15.31 -37.83 9.88
CA VAL A 647 -14.94 -39.12 10.48
C VAL A 647 -16.06 -40.13 10.28
N GLY A 648 -15.74 -41.17 9.49
CA GLY A 648 -16.00 -42.56 9.86
C GLY A 648 -17.40 -43.15 9.63
N ARG A 649 -17.57 -43.72 8.42
CA ARG A 649 -18.37 -44.91 8.03
C ARG A 649 -19.60 -45.32 8.87
#